data_AF-A0A0F9Y1J9-F1
#
_entry.id   AF-A0A0F9Y1J9-F1
#
_cell.length_a   1.000
_cell.length_b   1.000
_cell.length_c   1.000
_cell.angle_alpha   90.00
_cell.angle_beta   90.00
_cell.angle_gamma   90.00
#
_symmetry.space_group_name_H-M   'P 1'
#
loop_
_entity.id
_entity.type
_entity.pdbx_description
1 polymer ?
#
loop_
_entity_poly.entity_id
_entity_poly.type
_entity_poly.pdbx_seq_one_letter_code
_entity_poly.pdbx_strand_id
1 'polypeptide(L)'
;MPGTDSGRNSPILSAFGLPLRSNSTRSSRRTSPDRSVPRDHLPKAYGGTSSNRNSYHQYMMNATPTSATPVASSLSIPSSPVAPAVHSEATRQILASMNEGGGRRSAQGSPRSSMDNSTTSFDSVRSSGSDWPTHPYELNTIAELDSLPIGTEVNFRGRIHTQRQLSKALDFLLLRDQTFSIQGVLSRENMEMVQWVQKLPAESLLQVNGVLKAPPEPVRSATVSHAEVDIHGLWLVNPAQSAPFSVYRPPEAMRNRMSSRILDLRHPANQALFRIRSMVSRQFRDTLEGYGFVEINTPKLQPAATESGASVFKVNYFGRKAFLAQSPQLAKQMSVSADFGRVYEIGPVFRAENSNTHRHLTEYTGLDIEMAIEHDYHEVIQVLDEFLKNVFKAVYAMPEVEVLKQRWPSSEFKYLDETLILDFRDGLQMLRDDGREAPEEDLSTSDEIRLGELVREKYNTDYYVLDRFPTNARPFYTHKDPEDPKWTRSFDIFIRGQEICSGGQRIHDAGELRANMSAAGIAEEGMEEYLAGFDLGAPPHAGAGLGLERIVTWMLELGDVRNASLFYRDPKSLPDRKPGLPHPEADTTKQYAALHTPPVEKLIANYGDASNTSWLDERFEIWRHKSGAAIGYVKQEKFAMITGDPLCDKSQYKDVISSFVKYVVTELRLVPMWMLVSYDVQRILAHDLGWRTLSCTEEQRVDTARHQSPAGGPKARRVEREGVKIHEVKPDEDFISRANPAIEAWKANRKGKQVHLTEVRPWVDPEHRRYFAAEKDDKVHAMVVLAKLSPRHGWQVKWALDFPGAVNGAIEVLIEHALSCVTGQVTFGVGVSEKLTPGEHLHGIRAKFLATTYRSIVESLGLRRKAGFRSKFGALGEEVYICYPKHGVGLRDLQQVIKFFQD
;
A
#
# COMPACT_ATOMS: atom_id res chain seq x y z
N MET A 1 46.89 -25.37 65.71
CA MET A 1 45.60 -25.06 66.38
C MET A 1 45.64 -23.60 66.85
N PRO A 2 44.52 -22.88 67.02
CA PRO A 2 43.43 -22.54 66.08
C PRO A 2 43.10 -21.01 66.07
N GLY A 3 42.11 -20.55 65.28
CA GLY A 3 41.44 -19.24 65.43
C GLY A 3 41.20 -18.48 64.09
N THR A 4 40.09 -18.70 63.36
CA THR A 4 38.74 -18.06 63.42
C THR A 4 38.59 -16.66 62.79
N ASP A 5 38.11 -16.66 61.54
CA ASP A 5 36.78 -16.15 61.09
C ASP A 5 36.47 -14.65 60.78
N SER A 6 35.61 -14.52 59.75
CA SER A 6 34.74 -13.41 59.32
C SER A 6 35.25 -12.35 58.32
N GLY A 7 35.16 -12.68 57.02
CA GLY A 7 35.07 -11.71 55.93
C GLY A 7 33.63 -11.55 55.44
N ARG A 8 33.03 -10.36 55.61
CA ARG A 8 31.75 -9.97 54.98
C ARG A 8 31.97 -8.77 54.05
N ASN A 9 31.79 -8.97 52.75
CA ASN A 9 31.48 -7.89 51.80
C ASN A 9 30.39 -8.43 50.84
N SER A 10 29.16 -7.94 51.01
CA SER A 10 27.97 -8.33 50.25
C SER A 10 27.76 -7.45 49.01
N PRO A 11 27.41 -7.98 47.82
CA PRO A 11 26.99 -7.19 46.67
C PRO A 11 25.46 -7.19 46.44
N ILE A 12 24.93 -6.03 46.00
CA ILE A 12 23.53 -5.79 45.55
C ILE A 12 23.55 -5.47 44.03
N LEU A 13 22.70 -6.11 43.22
CA LEU A 13 22.59 -6.21 41.76
C LEU A 13 21.16 -6.64 41.35
N SER A 14 20.46 -5.76 40.65
CA SER A 14 19.12 -6.01 40.10
C SER A 14 19.17 -6.76 38.74
N ALA A 15 18.04 -7.22 38.18
CA ALA A 15 17.83 -8.21 37.10
C ALA A 15 18.43 -7.93 35.70
N PHE A 16 19.48 -7.11 35.57
CA PHE A 16 20.21 -6.91 34.32
C PHE A 16 21.69 -6.78 34.65
N GLY A 17 22.40 -7.92 34.63
CA GLY A 17 23.83 -7.98 34.88
C GLY A 17 24.61 -7.20 33.82
N LEU A 18 25.43 -6.23 34.23
CA LEU A 18 26.41 -5.57 33.37
C LEU A 18 27.83 -5.89 33.88
N PRO A 19 28.78 -6.32 33.02
CA PRO A 19 30.17 -6.49 33.42
C PRO A 19 30.91 -5.16 33.61
N LEU A 20 31.79 -5.08 34.61
CA LEU A 20 32.69 -3.96 34.87
C LEU A 20 33.85 -3.93 33.87
N ARG A 21 34.16 -2.75 33.31
CA ARG A 21 35.42 -2.50 32.58
C ARG A 21 36.57 -2.29 33.59
N SER A 22 37.68 -3.00 33.41
CA SER A 22 38.96 -2.67 34.03
C SER A 22 39.62 -1.49 33.29
N ASN A 23 39.93 -0.40 34.01
CA ASN A 23 40.76 0.67 33.48
C ASN A 23 42.23 0.20 33.46
N SER A 24 42.81 0.05 32.26
CA SER A 24 44.27 0.10 32.11
C SER A 24 44.65 1.45 31.50
N THR A 25 45.32 2.25 32.32
CA THR A 25 46.09 3.43 31.93
C THR A 25 47.18 3.03 30.92
N ARG A 26 47.30 3.75 29.81
CA ARG A 26 48.59 3.80 29.08
C ARG A 26 48.93 5.21 28.60
N SER A 27 50.09 5.60 29.11
CA SER A 27 50.87 6.81 28.95
C SER A 27 51.04 7.28 27.51
N SER A 28 51.06 8.60 27.38
CA SER A 28 51.64 9.38 26.29
C SER A 28 53.09 8.99 26.00
N ARG A 29 53.50 9.11 24.73
CA ARG A 29 54.79 9.71 24.35
C ARG A 29 54.76 10.16 22.89
N ARG A 30 55.12 11.43 22.71
CA ARG A 30 55.49 12.09 21.45
C ARG A 30 56.77 11.46 20.90
N THR A 31 56.90 11.42 19.57
CA THR A 31 58.09 11.88 18.81
C THR A 31 57.75 11.91 17.32
N SER A 32 58.12 13.00 16.68
CA SER A 32 58.17 13.28 15.24
C SER A 32 59.63 13.71 14.94
N PRO A 33 60.06 14.01 13.70
CA PRO A 33 59.67 13.54 12.37
C PRO A 33 60.92 13.17 11.49
N ASP A 34 60.65 12.84 10.21
CA ASP A 34 61.36 13.35 9.02
C ASP A 34 62.20 12.37 8.14
N ARG A 35 62.08 12.64 6.82
CA ARG A 35 62.99 12.41 5.67
C ARG A 35 62.94 11.16 4.75
N SER A 36 62.50 11.48 3.52
CA SER A 36 63.22 11.41 2.22
C SER A 36 63.26 10.11 1.37
N VAL A 37 62.65 10.25 0.18
CA VAL A 37 62.89 9.63 -1.16
C VAL A 37 64.32 10.05 -1.62
N PRO A 38 65.10 9.39 -2.54
CA PRO A 38 64.61 8.89 -3.84
C PRO A 38 65.34 7.75 -4.63
N ARG A 39 64.64 7.33 -5.70
CA ARG A 39 65.09 7.08 -7.11
C ARG A 39 65.57 5.70 -7.63
N ASP A 40 65.14 5.50 -8.89
CA ASP A 40 65.72 4.79 -10.06
C ASP A 40 65.52 3.27 -10.26
N HIS A 41 64.74 2.89 -11.30
CA HIS A 41 65.29 2.44 -12.61
C HIS A 41 64.21 1.90 -13.58
N LEU A 42 64.15 2.51 -14.77
CA LEU A 42 63.83 1.91 -16.09
C LEU A 42 65.16 1.93 -16.90
N PRO A 43 65.32 1.41 -18.16
CA PRO A 43 64.32 0.98 -19.17
C PRO A 43 64.72 -0.28 -20.00
N LYS A 44 63.87 -0.70 -20.97
CA LYS A 44 64.23 -0.80 -22.42
C LYS A 44 63.08 -1.28 -23.31
N ALA A 45 63.10 -0.71 -24.53
CA ALA A 45 62.15 -0.84 -25.63
C ALA A 45 62.67 -1.75 -26.75
N TYR A 46 61.77 -2.17 -27.67
CA TYR A 46 61.92 -2.41 -29.13
C TYR A 46 60.46 -2.60 -29.65
N GLY A 47 59.93 -2.06 -30.74
CA GLY A 47 60.50 -1.47 -31.96
C GLY A 47 60.18 -2.37 -33.16
N GLY A 48 59.22 -2.00 -34.03
CA GLY A 48 58.96 -2.71 -35.29
C GLY A 48 57.78 -2.15 -36.10
N THR A 49 58.06 -1.61 -37.28
CA THR A 49 57.19 -0.86 -38.20
C THR A 49 56.87 -1.61 -39.50
N SER A 50 55.95 -1.03 -40.28
CA SER A 50 55.72 -1.18 -41.74
C SER A 50 54.78 -2.30 -42.18
N SER A 51 54.03 -2.25 -43.29
CA SER A 51 53.57 -1.24 -44.27
C SER A 51 52.78 -2.01 -45.36
N ASN A 52 52.16 -1.30 -46.31
CA ASN A 52 51.51 -1.75 -47.56
C ASN A 52 50.12 -2.39 -47.45
N ARG A 53 49.21 -2.32 -48.44
CA ARG A 53 48.86 -1.41 -49.57
C ARG A 53 47.84 -2.20 -50.40
N ASN A 54 46.77 -1.54 -50.84
CA ASN A 54 46.07 -1.73 -52.13
C ASN A 54 45.15 -2.93 -52.41
N SER A 55 43.87 -2.55 -52.57
CA SER A 55 43.03 -2.66 -53.80
C SER A 55 42.38 -4.00 -54.16
N TYR A 56 41.04 -3.98 -54.25
CA TYR A 56 40.27 -4.47 -55.41
C TYR A 56 38.96 -3.66 -55.60
N HIS A 57 38.67 -3.35 -56.87
CA HIS A 57 37.50 -2.69 -57.49
C HIS A 57 36.13 -3.20 -56.95
N GLN A 58 35.08 -2.38 -56.74
CA GLN A 58 34.26 -1.57 -57.66
C GLN A 58 33.51 -2.38 -58.75
N TYR A 59 32.20 -2.58 -58.58
CA TYR A 59 31.23 -2.61 -59.69
C TYR A 59 29.88 -2.00 -59.26
N MET A 60 29.21 -1.45 -60.26
CA MET A 60 28.18 -0.42 -60.23
C MET A 60 26.75 -0.83 -59.83
N MET A 61 26.00 0.23 -59.56
CA MET A 61 24.58 0.44 -59.32
C MET A 61 23.54 -0.16 -60.30
N ASN A 62 22.31 -0.19 -59.76
CA ASN A 62 20.98 0.00 -60.37
C ASN A 62 20.23 -1.17 -61.02
N ALA A 63 19.11 -1.56 -60.40
CA ALA A 63 17.77 -1.55 -61.02
C ALA A 63 16.65 -1.86 -59.99
N THR A 64 15.69 -0.94 -59.85
CA THR A 64 14.29 -1.17 -59.46
C THR A 64 13.41 -1.09 -60.72
N PRO A 65 12.09 -1.40 -60.69
CA PRO A 65 11.36 -2.44 -59.97
C PRO A 65 10.47 -3.26 -60.94
N THR A 66 9.85 -4.37 -60.51
CA THR A 66 8.66 -4.90 -61.21
C THR A 66 7.73 -5.69 -60.30
N SER A 67 6.45 -5.43 -60.52
CA SER A 67 5.24 -5.98 -59.90
C SER A 67 5.04 -7.48 -60.10
N ALA A 68 4.51 -8.18 -59.09
CA ALA A 68 3.65 -9.34 -59.29
C ALA A 68 2.71 -9.58 -58.09
N THR A 69 1.44 -9.82 -58.45
CA THR A 69 0.25 -10.16 -57.65
C THR A 69 0.40 -11.43 -56.78
N PRO A 70 -0.49 -11.62 -55.77
CA PRO A 70 -0.35 -12.65 -54.75
C PRO A 70 -0.91 -14.01 -55.21
N VAL A 71 -0.16 -15.08 -54.92
CA VAL A 71 -0.63 -16.46 -55.03
C VAL A 71 -0.99 -16.96 -53.64
N ALA A 72 -2.25 -17.34 -53.48
CA ALA A 72 -2.73 -18.09 -52.33
C ALA A 72 -2.15 -19.51 -52.34
N SER A 73 -1.56 -19.94 -51.22
CA SER A 73 -1.28 -21.35 -50.97
C SER A 73 -1.66 -21.70 -49.54
N SER A 74 -2.76 -22.45 -49.44
CA SER A 74 -3.19 -23.24 -48.30
C SER A 74 -2.12 -24.26 -47.90
N LEU A 75 -1.71 -24.25 -46.63
CA LEU A 75 -1.08 -25.41 -45.99
C LEU A 75 -1.70 -25.64 -44.62
N SER A 76 -2.33 -26.81 -44.55
CA SER A 76 -3.00 -27.47 -43.44
C SER A 76 -2.08 -27.82 -42.28
N ILE A 77 -2.52 -27.55 -41.06
CA ILE A 77 -1.91 -27.99 -39.80
C ILE A 77 -2.38 -29.42 -39.50
N PRO A 78 -1.50 -30.38 -39.14
CA PRO A 78 -1.91 -31.73 -38.77
C PRO A 78 -2.53 -31.77 -37.37
N SER A 79 -3.70 -32.40 -37.26
CA SER A 79 -4.39 -32.73 -36.03
C SER A 79 -3.75 -33.94 -35.33
N SER A 80 -3.25 -33.75 -34.11
CA SER A 80 -2.89 -34.85 -33.19
C SER A 80 -4.08 -35.22 -32.29
N PRO A 81 -4.32 -36.51 -32.01
CA PRO A 81 -5.46 -36.95 -31.20
C PRO A 81 -5.20 -36.76 -29.71
N VAL A 82 -6.18 -36.18 -29.00
CA VAL A 82 -6.22 -36.07 -27.54
C VAL A 82 -6.55 -37.44 -26.94
N ALA A 83 -5.68 -37.97 -26.10
CA ALA A 83 -5.90 -39.20 -25.34
C ALA A 83 -6.83 -38.96 -24.13
N PRO A 84 -7.65 -39.94 -23.70
CA PRO A 84 -8.56 -39.78 -22.56
C PRO A 84 -7.81 -39.92 -21.22
N ALA A 85 -8.24 -39.16 -20.23
CA ALA A 85 -7.75 -39.24 -18.86
C ALA A 85 -8.08 -40.61 -18.22
N VAL A 86 -7.04 -41.29 -17.71
CA VAL A 86 -7.16 -42.53 -16.95
C VAL A 86 -7.52 -42.19 -15.50
N HIS A 87 -8.76 -42.48 -15.09
CA HIS A 87 -9.16 -42.46 -13.68
C HIS A 87 -9.02 -43.87 -13.08
N SER A 88 -8.25 -43.97 -11.99
CA SER A 88 -8.03 -45.21 -11.25
C SER A 88 -9.30 -45.72 -10.56
N GLU A 89 -9.50 -47.03 -10.62
CA GLU A 89 -10.64 -47.80 -10.09
C GLU A 89 -10.86 -47.66 -8.57
N ALA A 90 -9.89 -47.11 -7.84
CA ALA A 90 -9.99 -46.81 -6.41
C ALA A 90 -10.97 -45.67 -6.07
N THR A 91 -11.27 -44.76 -7.01
CA THR A 91 -12.18 -43.63 -6.74
C THR A 91 -13.67 -44.00 -6.87
N ARG A 92 -13.98 -45.12 -7.54
CA ARG A 92 -15.37 -45.61 -7.68
C ARG A 92 -15.89 -46.38 -6.46
N GLN A 93 -15.01 -46.95 -5.63
CA GLN A 93 -15.43 -47.74 -4.46
C GLN A 93 -15.77 -46.90 -3.22
N ILE A 94 -15.36 -45.63 -3.15
CA ILE A 94 -15.62 -44.77 -1.98
C ILE A 94 -16.98 -44.04 -2.07
N LEU A 95 -17.53 -43.86 -3.28
CA LEU A 95 -18.84 -43.22 -3.50
C LEU A 95 -20.03 -44.19 -3.43
N ALA A 96 -19.78 -45.50 -3.43
CA ALA A 96 -20.84 -46.52 -3.42
C ALA A 96 -21.32 -46.92 -2.01
N SER A 97 -20.68 -46.47 -0.93
CA SER A 97 -21.01 -46.88 0.45
C SER A 97 -21.84 -45.86 1.24
N MET A 98 -22.43 -44.84 0.62
CA MET A 98 -23.17 -43.77 1.33
C MET A 98 -24.66 -43.66 0.96
N ASN A 99 -25.26 -44.67 0.33
CA ASN A 99 -26.69 -44.62 0.00
C ASN A 99 -27.39 -45.98 0.15
N GLU A 100 -27.43 -46.51 1.38
CA GLU A 100 -28.43 -47.50 1.78
C GLU A 100 -29.17 -47.00 3.02
N GLY A 101 -30.46 -46.71 2.86
CA GLY A 101 -31.31 -46.26 3.96
C GLY A 101 -32.65 -45.68 3.52
N GLY A 102 -33.42 -46.41 2.69
CA GLY A 102 -34.77 -45.99 2.26
C GLY A 102 -35.81 -47.10 2.43
N GLY A 103 -36.64 -47.00 3.47
CA GLY A 103 -37.78 -47.88 3.71
C GLY A 103 -39.09 -47.40 3.05
N ARG A 104 -39.58 -48.19 2.10
CA ARG A 104 -40.97 -48.43 1.59
C ARG A 104 -42.15 -47.56 2.12
N ARG A 105 -43.00 -47.04 1.20
CA ARG A 105 -44.31 -47.65 0.80
C ARG A 105 -45.21 -46.76 -0.11
N SER A 106 -45.73 -47.43 -1.14
CA SER A 106 -47.07 -47.36 -1.79
C SER A 106 -47.51 -46.19 -2.69
N ALA A 107 -48.16 -46.62 -3.78
CA ALA A 107 -48.63 -45.89 -4.95
C ALA A 107 -50.15 -45.67 -4.98
N GLN A 108 -50.59 -44.72 -5.83
CA GLN A 108 -51.88 -44.59 -6.58
C GLN A 108 -51.97 -43.13 -7.06
N GLY A 109 -52.38 -42.69 -8.26
CA GLY A 109 -52.86 -43.25 -9.53
C GLY A 109 -53.05 -42.06 -10.51
N SER A 110 -53.03 -42.28 -11.82
CA SER A 110 -53.20 -41.25 -12.89
C SER A 110 -54.69 -40.87 -13.08
N PRO A 111 -55.09 -39.77 -13.77
CA PRO A 111 -54.90 -39.62 -15.23
C PRO A 111 -54.63 -38.18 -15.78
N ARG A 112 -54.24 -38.16 -17.06
CA ARG A 112 -53.92 -37.03 -17.97
C ARG A 112 -54.95 -35.87 -18.00
N SER A 113 -54.48 -34.62 -18.16
CA SER A 113 -55.13 -33.62 -19.04
C SER A 113 -54.19 -32.47 -19.46
N SER A 114 -54.27 -32.13 -20.76
CA SER A 114 -54.03 -30.85 -21.44
C SER A 114 -52.73 -30.06 -21.25
N MET A 115 -52.05 -29.85 -22.39
CA MET A 115 -51.05 -28.81 -22.65
C MET A 115 -51.54 -27.44 -22.15
N ASP A 116 -50.70 -26.78 -21.34
CA ASP A 116 -50.88 -25.39 -20.93
C ASP A 116 -49.62 -24.60 -21.32
N ASN A 117 -49.79 -23.65 -22.24
CA ASN A 117 -48.74 -22.76 -22.74
C ASN A 117 -48.69 -21.51 -21.86
N SER A 118 -48.02 -21.59 -20.72
CA SER A 118 -47.44 -20.44 -19.99
C SER A 118 -46.65 -20.96 -18.79
N THR A 119 -45.43 -21.44 -19.01
CA THR A 119 -44.54 -21.83 -17.91
C THR A 119 -43.97 -20.60 -17.21
N THR A 120 -44.71 -20.05 -16.27
CA THR A 120 -44.18 -19.24 -15.18
C THR A 120 -43.44 -20.16 -14.20
N SER A 121 -42.14 -20.36 -14.38
CA SER A 121 -41.33 -21.06 -13.38
C SER A 121 -41.09 -20.11 -12.19
N PHE A 122 -41.93 -20.25 -11.16
CA PHE A 122 -41.82 -19.55 -9.87
C PHE A 122 -40.79 -20.17 -8.91
N ASP A 123 -40.08 -21.21 -9.32
CA ASP A 123 -39.10 -21.91 -8.48
C ASP A 123 -37.68 -21.34 -8.64
N SER A 124 -37.46 -20.14 -8.10
CA SER A 124 -36.11 -19.74 -7.70
C SER A 124 -35.78 -20.38 -6.35
N VAL A 125 -35.67 -21.71 -6.32
CA VAL A 125 -35.09 -22.42 -5.18
C VAL A 125 -33.59 -22.17 -5.21
N ARG A 126 -33.06 -21.78 -4.04
CA ARG A 126 -31.65 -21.63 -3.72
C ARG A 126 -30.84 -22.81 -4.29
N SER A 127 -30.15 -22.60 -5.41
CA SER A 127 -29.00 -23.45 -5.74
C SER A 127 -27.84 -22.98 -4.87
N SER A 128 -27.72 -23.59 -3.69
CA SER A 128 -26.42 -23.70 -3.02
C SER A 128 -25.67 -24.82 -3.73
N GLY A 129 -24.89 -24.47 -4.74
CA GLY A 129 -24.09 -25.43 -5.49
C GLY A 129 -23.54 -24.79 -6.75
N SER A 130 -22.34 -25.20 -7.14
CA SER A 130 -21.56 -24.81 -8.32
C SER A 130 -22.22 -25.11 -9.68
N ASP A 131 -23.55 -25.23 -9.74
CA ASP A 131 -24.29 -25.48 -10.98
C ASP A 131 -24.68 -24.14 -11.61
N TRP A 132 -24.06 -23.83 -12.75
CA TRP A 132 -24.50 -22.77 -13.64
C TRP A 132 -25.98 -23.02 -13.97
N PRO A 133 -26.87 -22.02 -13.88
CA PRO A 133 -28.24 -22.22 -14.34
C PRO A 133 -28.19 -22.54 -15.84
N THR A 134 -28.39 -23.82 -16.17
CA THR A 134 -28.48 -24.32 -17.53
C THR A 134 -29.81 -23.86 -18.09
N HIS A 135 -29.82 -22.68 -18.69
CA HIS A 135 -30.97 -22.23 -19.44
C HIS A 135 -30.92 -22.86 -20.84
N PRO A 136 -32.04 -23.37 -21.36
CA PRO A 136 -32.06 -24.33 -22.47
C PRO A 136 -31.75 -23.75 -23.87
N TYR A 137 -31.33 -22.49 -23.99
CA TYR A 137 -31.23 -21.79 -25.29
C TYR A 137 -29.83 -21.20 -25.54
N GLU A 138 -29.44 -21.16 -26.83
CA GLU A 138 -28.28 -20.41 -27.31
C GLU A 138 -28.53 -18.90 -27.14
N LEU A 139 -27.55 -18.17 -26.60
CA LEU A 139 -27.69 -16.75 -26.24
C LEU A 139 -27.04 -15.86 -27.29
N ASN A 140 -27.83 -14.97 -27.87
CA ASN A 140 -27.39 -13.84 -28.66
C ASN A 140 -26.94 -12.70 -27.74
N THR A 141 -26.03 -11.85 -28.23
CA THR A 141 -25.78 -10.51 -27.69
C THR A 141 -26.83 -9.53 -28.20
N ILE A 142 -27.05 -8.41 -27.49
CA ILE A 142 -27.99 -7.38 -27.99
C ILE A 142 -27.49 -6.76 -29.31
N ALA A 143 -26.16 -6.71 -29.52
CA ALA A 143 -25.58 -6.21 -30.76
C ALA A 143 -25.98 -7.04 -31.99
N GLU A 144 -26.01 -8.37 -31.86
CA GLU A 144 -26.41 -9.27 -32.95
C GLU A 144 -27.88 -9.07 -33.35
N LEU A 145 -28.75 -8.73 -32.38
CA LEU A 145 -30.18 -8.52 -32.63
C LEU A 145 -30.46 -7.38 -33.62
N ASP A 146 -29.57 -6.39 -33.72
CA ASP A 146 -29.67 -5.27 -34.67
C ASP A 146 -29.63 -5.72 -36.13
N SER A 147 -29.11 -6.92 -36.40
CA SER A 147 -28.97 -7.48 -37.74
C SER A 147 -29.95 -8.60 -38.08
N LEU A 148 -30.72 -9.08 -37.09
CA LEU A 148 -31.62 -10.22 -37.25
C LEU A 148 -32.96 -9.79 -37.87
N PRO A 149 -33.58 -10.63 -38.73
CA PRO A 149 -34.88 -10.32 -39.30
C PRO A 149 -35.99 -10.20 -38.24
N ILE A 150 -36.94 -9.30 -38.48
CA ILE A 150 -38.20 -9.26 -37.73
C ILE A 150 -38.92 -10.61 -37.82
N GLY A 151 -39.52 -11.06 -36.73
CA GLY A 151 -40.15 -12.37 -36.58
C GLY A 151 -39.20 -13.46 -36.07
N THR A 152 -37.90 -13.18 -35.96
CA THR A 152 -36.93 -14.12 -35.37
C THR A 152 -37.16 -14.29 -33.87
N GLU A 153 -37.18 -15.54 -33.40
CA GLU A 153 -37.14 -15.85 -31.98
C GLU A 153 -35.73 -15.61 -31.44
N VAL A 154 -35.62 -14.83 -30.37
CA VAL A 154 -34.35 -14.39 -29.81
C VAL A 154 -34.27 -14.73 -28.34
N ASN A 155 -33.07 -15.15 -27.94
CA ASN A 155 -32.70 -15.43 -26.57
C ASN A 155 -31.44 -14.66 -26.26
N PHE A 156 -31.43 -13.84 -25.20
CA PHE A 156 -30.26 -13.04 -24.84
C PHE A 156 -30.24 -12.74 -23.35
N ARG A 157 -29.10 -12.24 -22.86
CA ARG A 157 -28.97 -11.69 -21.51
C ARG A 157 -28.78 -10.18 -21.58
N GLY A 158 -29.48 -9.49 -20.68
CA GLY A 158 -29.42 -8.03 -20.61
C GLY A 158 -29.69 -7.54 -19.20
N ARG A 159 -29.14 -6.38 -18.87
CA ARG A 159 -29.51 -5.66 -17.65
C ARG A 159 -30.72 -4.78 -17.92
N ILE A 160 -31.62 -4.68 -16.94
CA ILE A 160 -32.64 -3.63 -16.95
C ILE A 160 -31.93 -2.28 -16.84
N HIS A 161 -31.80 -1.55 -17.94
CA HIS A 161 -31.18 -0.22 -17.94
C HIS A 161 -32.12 0.80 -17.30
N THR A 162 -33.36 0.80 -17.77
CA THR A 162 -34.48 1.55 -17.19
C THR A 162 -35.78 0.87 -17.60
N GLN A 163 -36.88 1.26 -16.95
CA GLN A 163 -38.20 0.67 -17.15
C GLN A 163 -39.25 1.77 -17.18
N ARG A 164 -40.22 1.65 -18.07
CA ARG A 164 -41.37 2.56 -18.17
C ARG A 164 -42.66 1.78 -17.92
N GLN A 165 -43.05 1.77 -16.65
CA GLN A 165 -44.27 1.12 -16.18
C GLN A 165 -45.49 1.97 -16.55
N LEU A 166 -46.26 1.56 -17.56
CA LEU A 166 -47.47 2.30 -17.96
C LEU A 166 -48.72 1.82 -17.21
N SER A 167 -48.84 0.52 -16.96
CA SER A 167 -49.97 -0.06 -16.20
C SER A 167 -49.63 -1.44 -15.62
N LYS A 168 -50.59 -2.06 -14.92
CA LYS A 168 -50.48 -3.46 -14.46
C LYS A 168 -50.47 -4.49 -15.62
N ALA A 169 -50.73 -4.05 -16.84
CA ALA A 169 -50.90 -4.90 -18.02
C ALA A 169 -49.98 -4.49 -19.19
N LEU A 170 -49.13 -3.47 -19.02
CA LEU A 170 -48.22 -3.01 -20.06
C LEU A 170 -46.96 -2.40 -19.45
N ASP A 171 -45.82 -2.92 -19.87
CA ASP A 171 -44.50 -2.46 -19.44
C ASP A 171 -43.48 -2.45 -20.57
N PHE A 172 -42.55 -1.50 -20.50
CA PHE A 172 -41.45 -1.37 -21.44
C PHE A 172 -40.13 -1.41 -20.69
N LEU A 173 -39.30 -2.40 -21.00
CA LEU A 173 -37.97 -2.57 -20.44
C LEU A 173 -36.95 -2.11 -21.46
N LEU A 174 -36.11 -1.14 -21.10
CA LEU A 174 -34.91 -0.89 -21.88
C LEU A 174 -33.83 -1.85 -21.37
N LEU A 175 -33.50 -2.85 -22.17
CA LEU A 175 -32.50 -3.86 -21.85
C LEU A 175 -31.16 -3.45 -22.44
N ARG A 176 -30.08 -3.56 -21.66
CA ARG A 176 -28.73 -3.16 -22.06
C ARG A 176 -27.74 -4.30 -21.92
N ASP A 177 -26.88 -4.41 -22.91
CA ASP A 177 -25.65 -5.19 -22.89
C ASP A 177 -24.51 -4.29 -23.38
N GLN A 178 -23.63 -3.92 -22.44
CA GLN A 178 -22.48 -3.04 -22.69
C GLN A 178 -22.89 -1.71 -23.35
N THR A 179 -22.54 -1.48 -24.62
CA THR A 179 -22.85 -0.28 -25.41
C THR A 179 -24.18 -0.37 -26.17
N PHE A 180 -24.80 -1.55 -26.24
CA PHE A 180 -26.03 -1.78 -26.98
C PHE A 180 -27.25 -1.85 -26.05
N SER A 181 -28.39 -1.41 -26.55
CA SER A 181 -29.68 -1.52 -25.89
C SER A 181 -30.83 -1.78 -26.87
N ILE A 182 -31.83 -2.50 -26.40
CA ILE A 182 -33.06 -2.82 -27.14
C ILE A 182 -34.27 -2.69 -26.21
N GLN A 183 -35.42 -2.30 -26.75
CA GLN A 183 -36.67 -2.28 -26.01
C GLN A 183 -37.29 -3.69 -25.96
N GLY A 184 -37.69 -4.11 -24.76
CA GLY A 184 -38.55 -5.26 -24.55
C GLY A 184 -39.95 -4.81 -24.14
N VAL A 185 -40.98 -5.48 -24.67
CA VAL A 185 -42.39 -5.18 -24.43
C VAL A 185 -43.03 -6.35 -23.70
N LEU A 186 -43.76 -6.05 -22.63
CA LEU A 186 -44.61 -7.01 -21.92
C LEU A 186 -46.05 -6.52 -21.97
N SER A 187 -46.94 -7.34 -22.53
CA SER A 187 -48.35 -6.99 -22.75
C SER A 187 -49.30 -7.73 -21.80
N ARG A 188 -50.61 -7.48 -21.96
CA ARG A 188 -51.68 -7.99 -21.08
C ARG A 188 -51.76 -9.51 -21.01
N GLU A 189 -51.24 -10.21 -22.01
CA GLU A 189 -51.22 -11.68 -22.04
C GLU A 189 -50.31 -12.25 -20.93
N ASN A 190 -49.37 -11.44 -20.40
CA ASN A 190 -48.39 -11.83 -19.39
C ASN A 190 -48.51 -10.99 -18.10
N MET A 191 -49.73 -10.73 -17.61
CA MET A 191 -49.97 -9.85 -16.45
C MET A 191 -49.17 -10.21 -15.19
N GLU A 192 -48.98 -11.49 -14.89
CA GLU A 192 -48.17 -11.92 -13.73
C GLU A 192 -46.69 -11.57 -13.93
N MET A 193 -46.15 -11.78 -15.13
CA MET A 193 -44.78 -11.44 -15.49
C MET A 193 -44.55 -9.93 -15.44
N VAL A 194 -45.51 -9.12 -15.90
CA VAL A 194 -45.49 -7.65 -15.79
C VAL A 194 -45.36 -7.24 -14.32
N GLN A 195 -46.24 -7.73 -13.45
CA GLN A 195 -46.21 -7.36 -12.03
C GLN A 195 -44.96 -7.85 -11.30
N TRP A 196 -44.40 -8.97 -11.73
CA TRP A 196 -43.15 -9.50 -11.20
C TRP A 196 -41.95 -8.63 -11.60
N VAL A 197 -41.80 -8.30 -12.88
CA VAL A 197 -40.66 -7.51 -13.37
C VAL A 197 -40.71 -6.07 -12.84
N GLN A 198 -41.90 -5.51 -12.60
CA GLN A 198 -42.10 -4.18 -11.99
C GLN A 198 -41.48 -4.04 -10.59
N LYS A 199 -41.24 -5.15 -9.90
CA LYS A 199 -40.60 -5.17 -8.58
C LYS A 199 -39.07 -5.27 -8.66
N LEU A 200 -38.53 -5.57 -9.84
CA LEU A 200 -37.09 -5.73 -10.02
C LEU A 200 -36.42 -4.36 -10.13
N PRO A 201 -35.34 -4.10 -9.38
CA PRO A 201 -34.60 -2.87 -9.52
C PRO A 201 -33.85 -2.84 -10.85
N ALA A 202 -33.64 -1.63 -11.38
CA ALA A 202 -32.70 -1.40 -12.47
C ALA A 202 -31.32 -2.02 -12.14
N GLU A 203 -30.58 -2.37 -13.19
CA GLU A 203 -29.33 -3.15 -13.17
C GLU A 203 -29.47 -4.64 -12.84
N SER A 204 -30.68 -5.14 -12.51
CA SER A 204 -30.91 -6.58 -12.41
C SER A 204 -30.60 -7.26 -13.74
N LEU A 205 -29.91 -8.41 -13.67
CA LEU A 205 -29.51 -9.17 -14.85
C LEU A 205 -30.58 -10.20 -15.17
N LEU A 206 -31.13 -10.10 -16.37
CA LEU A 206 -32.17 -10.98 -16.87
C LEU A 206 -31.65 -11.80 -18.03
N GLN A 207 -32.19 -13.02 -18.16
CA GLN A 207 -32.26 -13.73 -19.41
C GLN A 207 -33.65 -13.53 -20.01
N VAL A 208 -33.70 -13.24 -21.31
CA VAL A 208 -34.90 -12.82 -22.03
C VAL A 208 -35.09 -13.73 -23.22
N ASN A 209 -36.31 -14.25 -23.38
CA ASN A 209 -36.80 -14.95 -24.57
C ASN A 209 -37.97 -14.17 -25.15
N GLY A 210 -38.02 -14.06 -26.47
CA GLY A 210 -39.11 -13.37 -27.16
C GLY A 210 -38.93 -13.37 -28.67
N VAL A 211 -39.75 -12.58 -29.36
CA VAL A 211 -39.69 -12.45 -30.83
C VAL A 211 -39.45 -11.00 -31.22
N LEU A 212 -38.55 -10.77 -32.19
CA LEU A 212 -38.32 -9.43 -32.72
C LEU A 212 -39.54 -8.92 -33.49
N LYS A 213 -39.98 -7.70 -33.19
CA LYS A 213 -41.07 -6.98 -33.84
C LYS A 213 -40.62 -5.59 -34.26
N ALA A 214 -41.24 -5.08 -35.32
CA ALA A 214 -41.09 -3.68 -35.69
C ALA A 214 -41.90 -2.82 -34.70
N PRO A 215 -41.29 -1.82 -34.04
CA PRO A 215 -42.03 -0.93 -33.16
C PRO A 215 -42.90 0.02 -34.02
N PRO A 216 -43.99 0.58 -33.46
CA PRO A 216 -44.84 1.53 -34.18
C PRO A 216 -44.09 2.80 -34.64
N GLU A 217 -43.12 3.23 -33.81
CA GLU A 217 -42.17 4.29 -34.12
C GLU A 217 -40.77 3.86 -33.67
N PRO A 218 -39.69 4.32 -34.31
CA PRO A 218 -38.33 4.00 -33.87
C PRO A 218 -38.08 4.38 -32.41
N VAL A 219 -37.55 3.43 -31.63
CA VAL A 219 -37.30 3.59 -30.21
C VAL A 219 -36.02 4.39 -29.99
N ARG A 220 -36.16 5.73 -29.92
CA ARG A 220 -35.02 6.66 -29.85
C ARG A 220 -34.10 6.48 -28.62
N SER A 221 -34.60 5.86 -27.55
CA SER A 221 -33.80 5.59 -26.34
C SER A 221 -32.98 4.30 -26.41
N ALA A 222 -33.18 3.48 -27.44
CA ALA A 222 -32.46 2.23 -27.68
C ALA A 222 -31.45 2.42 -28.82
N THR A 223 -30.31 1.72 -28.76
CA THR A 223 -29.38 1.70 -29.90
C THR A 223 -29.99 0.90 -31.06
N VAL A 224 -30.63 -0.24 -30.76
CA VAL A 224 -31.47 -0.97 -31.70
C VAL A 224 -32.83 -0.28 -31.74
N SER A 225 -32.94 0.74 -32.59
CA SER A 225 -34.12 1.62 -32.62
C SER A 225 -35.23 1.12 -33.56
N HIS A 226 -34.89 0.28 -34.53
CA HIS A 226 -35.81 -0.19 -35.57
C HIS A 226 -36.54 -1.50 -35.20
N ALA A 227 -36.18 -2.12 -34.07
CA ALA A 227 -36.76 -3.36 -33.57
C ALA A 227 -37.02 -3.29 -32.06
N GLU A 228 -38.01 -4.04 -31.60
CA GLU A 228 -38.28 -4.32 -30.19
C GLU A 228 -38.54 -5.82 -29.98
N VAL A 229 -38.42 -6.29 -28.74
CA VAL A 229 -38.65 -7.70 -28.39
C VAL A 229 -40.02 -7.83 -27.75
N ASP A 230 -40.92 -8.60 -28.36
CA ASP A 230 -42.12 -9.07 -27.68
C ASP A 230 -41.74 -10.21 -26.75
N ILE A 231 -41.76 -9.96 -25.44
CA ILE A 231 -41.17 -10.86 -24.45
C ILE A 231 -42.15 -12.00 -24.14
N HIS A 232 -41.69 -13.22 -24.36
CA HIS A 232 -42.42 -14.45 -24.04
C HIS A 232 -41.91 -15.11 -22.74
N GLY A 233 -40.65 -14.88 -22.36
CA GLY A 233 -40.05 -15.45 -21.17
C GLY A 233 -38.99 -14.56 -20.52
N LEU A 234 -38.99 -14.51 -19.19
CA LEU A 234 -37.97 -13.81 -18.40
C LEU A 234 -37.48 -14.70 -17.26
N TRP A 235 -36.17 -14.74 -17.07
CA TRP A 235 -35.53 -15.39 -15.93
C TRP A 235 -34.59 -14.41 -15.24
N LEU A 236 -34.73 -14.29 -13.92
CA LEU A 236 -33.81 -13.50 -13.11
C LEU A 236 -32.51 -14.29 -12.94
N VAL A 237 -31.45 -13.87 -13.61
CA VAL A 237 -30.11 -14.45 -13.43
C VAL A 237 -29.52 -13.97 -12.11
N ASN A 238 -29.59 -12.66 -11.84
CA ASN A 238 -29.14 -12.10 -10.58
C ASN A 238 -29.80 -10.73 -10.30
N PRO A 239 -30.45 -10.53 -9.14
CA PRO A 239 -31.02 -9.22 -8.78
C PRO A 239 -29.93 -8.19 -8.47
N ALA A 240 -30.17 -6.94 -8.89
CA ALA A 240 -29.43 -5.82 -8.33
C ALA A 240 -29.91 -5.49 -6.91
N GLN A 241 -29.02 -4.97 -6.07
CA GLN A 241 -29.36 -4.55 -4.71
C GLN A 241 -28.75 -3.17 -4.44
N SER A 242 -29.56 -2.27 -3.89
CA SER A 242 -29.12 -0.97 -3.35
C SER A 242 -28.18 -0.18 -4.26
N ALA A 243 -28.49 -0.10 -5.56
CA ALA A 243 -27.68 0.67 -6.51
C ALA A 243 -27.65 2.15 -6.09
N PRO A 244 -26.46 2.74 -5.84
CA PRO A 244 -26.35 4.10 -5.30
C PRO A 244 -26.80 5.20 -6.26
N PHE A 245 -26.88 4.90 -7.56
CA PHE A 245 -27.44 5.78 -8.59
C PHE A 245 -27.90 4.97 -9.81
N SER A 246 -28.63 5.60 -10.73
CA SER A 246 -29.02 5.00 -12.00
C SER A 246 -27.92 5.10 -13.05
N VAL A 247 -27.63 4.00 -13.77
CA VAL A 247 -26.70 4.03 -14.92
C VAL A 247 -27.29 4.80 -16.10
N TYR A 248 -28.62 4.84 -16.24
CA TYR A 248 -29.30 5.58 -17.32
C TYR A 248 -29.19 7.10 -17.15
N ARG A 249 -29.13 7.57 -15.90
CA ARG A 249 -28.96 8.98 -15.54
C ARG A 249 -27.98 9.07 -14.37
N PRO A 250 -26.67 8.90 -14.63
CA PRO A 250 -25.67 8.96 -13.58
C PRO A 250 -25.54 10.40 -13.04
N PRO A 251 -25.10 10.58 -11.79
CA PRO A 251 -24.83 11.91 -11.26
C PRO A 251 -23.68 12.56 -12.03
N GLU A 252 -23.78 13.86 -12.28
CA GLU A 252 -22.70 14.61 -12.95
C GLU A 252 -21.43 14.62 -12.12
N ALA A 253 -21.58 14.82 -10.80
CA ALA A 253 -20.46 14.90 -9.86
C ALA A 253 -19.59 13.63 -9.85
N MET A 254 -18.32 13.80 -10.23
CA MET A 254 -17.34 12.70 -10.32
C MET A 254 -17.22 11.90 -9.03
N ARG A 255 -17.19 12.57 -7.86
CA ARG A 255 -17.04 11.92 -6.55
C ARG A 255 -18.07 10.80 -6.32
N ASN A 256 -19.33 11.04 -6.70
CA ASN A 256 -20.41 10.08 -6.50
C ASN A 256 -20.28 8.89 -7.46
N ARG A 257 -19.80 9.13 -8.68
CA ARG A 257 -19.55 8.07 -9.66
C ARG A 257 -18.37 7.20 -9.24
N MET A 258 -17.29 7.84 -8.80
CA MET A 258 -16.04 7.19 -8.42
C MET A 258 -16.15 6.35 -7.14
N SER A 259 -17.00 6.75 -6.19
CA SER A 259 -17.26 5.94 -4.99
C SER A 259 -17.91 4.59 -5.30
N SER A 260 -18.58 4.48 -6.45
CA SER A 260 -19.23 3.26 -6.94
C SER A 260 -18.75 2.95 -8.36
N ARG A 261 -17.43 2.92 -8.54
CA ARG A 261 -16.78 2.86 -9.87
C ARG A 261 -17.25 1.71 -10.74
N ILE A 262 -17.53 0.53 -10.18
CA ILE A 262 -18.06 -0.62 -10.95
C ILE A 262 -19.38 -0.27 -11.64
N LEU A 263 -20.27 0.46 -10.95
CA LEU A 263 -21.55 0.86 -11.51
C LEU A 263 -21.36 1.95 -12.58
N ASP A 264 -20.49 2.93 -12.34
CA ASP A 264 -20.14 3.95 -13.33
C ASP A 264 -19.53 3.34 -14.60
N LEU A 265 -18.62 2.36 -14.46
CA LEU A 265 -17.98 1.66 -15.58
C LEU A 265 -18.97 0.91 -16.47
N ARG A 266 -20.17 0.60 -15.97
CA ARG A 266 -21.23 0.00 -16.80
C ARG A 266 -21.90 0.99 -17.74
N HIS A 267 -21.77 2.30 -17.53
CA HIS A 267 -22.33 3.29 -18.46
C HIS A 267 -21.79 3.07 -19.89
N PRO A 268 -22.62 3.08 -20.94
CA PRO A 268 -22.18 2.86 -22.33
C PRO A 268 -20.96 3.70 -22.75
N ALA A 269 -20.96 5.00 -22.41
CA ALA A 269 -19.78 5.86 -22.65
C ALA A 269 -18.50 5.36 -21.94
N ASN A 270 -18.55 4.85 -20.71
CA ASN A 270 -17.34 4.28 -20.09
C ASN A 270 -16.92 2.97 -20.78
N GLN A 271 -17.88 2.13 -21.20
CA GLN A 271 -17.59 0.93 -21.97
C GLN A 271 -16.90 1.25 -23.31
N ALA A 272 -17.35 2.30 -24.00
CA ALA A 272 -16.72 2.83 -25.20
C ALA A 272 -15.31 3.40 -24.92
N LEU A 273 -15.17 4.18 -23.85
CA LEU A 273 -13.89 4.80 -23.44
C LEU A 273 -12.78 3.78 -23.27
N PHE A 274 -13.06 2.68 -22.56
CA PHE A 274 -12.03 1.69 -22.27
C PHE A 274 -11.69 0.77 -23.47
N ARG A 275 -12.57 0.68 -24.47
CA ARG A 275 -12.22 0.09 -25.77
C ARG A 275 -11.28 1.00 -26.55
N ILE A 276 -11.55 2.31 -26.58
CA ILE A 276 -10.66 3.30 -27.20
C ILE A 276 -9.29 3.30 -26.51
N ARG A 277 -9.25 3.31 -25.17
CA ARG A 277 -7.99 3.17 -24.42
C ARG A 277 -7.23 1.90 -24.79
N SER A 278 -7.93 0.78 -24.96
CA SER A 278 -7.32 -0.48 -25.44
C SER A 278 -6.77 -0.35 -26.86
N MET A 279 -7.44 0.38 -27.74
CA MET A 279 -6.97 0.66 -29.10
C MET A 279 -5.67 1.46 -29.08
N VAL A 280 -5.54 2.48 -28.22
CA VAL A 280 -4.28 3.24 -28.06
C VAL A 280 -3.12 2.32 -27.68
N SER A 281 -3.31 1.44 -26.69
CA SER A 281 -2.27 0.47 -26.29
C SER A 281 -1.94 -0.55 -27.38
N ARG A 282 -2.94 -0.96 -28.18
CA ARG A 282 -2.70 -1.83 -29.33
C ARG A 282 -1.86 -1.12 -30.39
N GLN A 283 -2.23 0.10 -30.76
CA GLN A 283 -1.50 0.86 -31.76
C GLN A 283 -0.06 1.19 -31.33
N PHE A 284 0.18 1.36 -30.03
CA PHE A 284 1.53 1.51 -29.49
C PHE A 284 2.39 0.27 -29.79
N ARG A 285 1.89 -0.94 -29.49
CA ARG A 285 2.59 -2.19 -29.83
C ARG A 285 2.76 -2.36 -31.32
N ASP A 286 1.66 -2.29 -32.08
CA ASP A 286 1.63 -2.56 -33.52
C ASP A 286 2.59 -1.61 -34.27
N THR A 287 2.66 -0.32 -33.87
CA THR A 287 3.60 0.64 -34.50
C THR A 287 5.05 0.30 -34.16
N LEU A 288 5.37 0.09 -32.88
CA LEU A 288 6.75 -0.10 -32.45
C LEU A 288 7.32 -1.44 -32.89
N GLU A 289 6.53 -2.51 -32.90
CA GLU A 289 6.92 -3.81 -33.47
C GLU A 289 7.20 -3.68 -34.97
N GLY A 290 6.44 -2.84 -35.70
CA GLY A 290 6.72 -2.49 -37.10
C GLY A 290 8.08 -1.82 -37.31
N TYR A 291 8.58 -1.11 -36.30
CA TYR A 291 9.91 -0.51 -36.24
C TYR A 291 10.99 -1.43 -35.64
N GLY A 292 10.66 -2.71 -35.37
CA GLY A 292 11.58 -3.69 -34.82
C GLY A 292 11.91 -3.51 -33.34
N PHE A 293 11.06 -2.81 -32.58
CA PHE A 293 11.24 -2.72 -31.13
C PHE A 293 10.90 -4.05 -30.44
N VAL A 294 11.55 -4.28 -29.29
CA VAL A 294 11.31 -5.43 -28.41
C VAL A 294 10.58 -4.98 -27.14
N GLU A 295 9.45 -5.64 -26.81
CA GLU A 295 8.77 -5.42 -25.53
C GLU A 295 9.64 -5.94 -24.38
N ILE A 296 9.85 -5.10 -23.36
CA ILE A 296 10.55 -5.46 -22.13
C ILE A 296 9.62 -5.29 -20.92
N ASN A 297 9.91 -6.02 -19.84
CA ASN A 297 9.22 -5.88 -18.56
C ASN A 297 10.24 -5.66 -17.45
N THR A 298 10.20 -4.48 -16.82
CA THR A 298 11.22 -4.05 -15.87
C THR A 298 10.71 -4.13 -14.43
N PRO A 299 11.58 -4.42 -13.44
CA PRO A 299 11.16 -4.48 -12.04
C PRO A 299 10.68 -3.11 -11.55
N LYS A 300 9.54 -3.10 -10.86
CA LYS A 300 8.97 -1.87 -10.26
C LYS A 300 9.41 -1.65 -8.82
N LEU A 301 10.13 -2.61 -8.23
CA LEU A 301 10.78 -2.49 -6.94
C LEU A 301 12.26 -2.18 -7.16
N GLN A 302 12.73 -1.07 -6.62
CA GLN A 302 14.10 -0.60 -6.77
C GLN A 302 14.80 -0.53 -5.39
N PRO A 303 16.13 -0.74 -5.36
CA PRO A 303 16.91 -0.72 -4.12
C PRO A 303 17.07 0.70 -3.55
N ALA A 304 17.02 1.73 -4.40
CA ALA A 304 17.22 3.12 -4.05
C ALA A 304 16.20 4.05 -4.73
N ALA A 305 16.17 5.31 -4.31
CA ALA A 305 15.46 6.39 -5.00
C ALA A 305 16.37 6.92 -6.11
N THR A 306 16.02 6.67 -7.37
CA THR A 306 16.97 6.64 -8.50
C THR A 306 16.93 7.85 -9.43
N GLU A 307 15.83 8.60 -9.49
CA GLU A 307 15.65 9.64 -10.52
C GLU A 307 15.62 11.07 -9.98
N SER A 308 14.99 11.30 -8.84
CA SER A 308 14.82 12.62 -8.27
C SER A 308 14.93 12.51 -6.76
N GLY A 309 15.57 13.48 -6.09
CA GLY A 309 15.55 13.61 -4.63
C GLY A 309 14.15 13.84 -4.02
N ALA A 310 13.08 13.62 -4.81
CA ALA A 310 11.68 13.81 -4.49
C ALA A 310 11.05 12.56 -3.87
N SER A 311 9.81 12.74 -3.40
CA SER A 311 8.98 11.72 -2.76
C SER A 311 8.79 10.47 -3.64
N VAL A 312 9.45 9.38 -3.27
CA VAL A 312 9.24 8.01 -3.77
C VAL A 312 8.40 7.20 -2.77
N PHE A 313 7.59 6.26 -3.26
CA PHE A 313 6.88 5.33 -2.38
C PHE A 313 7.84 4.31 -1.78
N LYS A 314 7.84 4.20 -0.46
CA LYS A 314 8.66 3.25 0.30
C LYS A 314 7.87 1.99 0.59
N VAL A 315 8.48 0.83 0.37
CA VAL A 315 7.91 -0.49 0.61
C VAL A 315 8.79 -1.23 1.62
N ASN A 316 8.17 -1.91 2.57
CA ASN A 316 8.86 -2.87 3.42
C ASN A 316 9.08 -4.17 2.64
N TYR A 317 10.32 -4.44 2.28
CA TYR A 317 10.75 -5.60 1.51
C TYR A 317 11.52 -6.56 2.42
N PHE A 318 10.79 -7.46 3.09
CA PHE A 318 11.34 -8.47 4.00
C PHE A 318 12.21 -7.86 5.13
N GLY A 319 11.75 -6.78 5.76
CA GLY A 319 12.48 -6.05 6.81
C GLY A 319 13.53 -5.07 6.28
N ARG A 320 13.75 -5.04 4.96
CA ARG A 320 14.61 -4.06 4.27
C ARG A 320 13.73 -3.03 3.56
N LYS A 321 14.32 -1.91 3.15
CA LYS A 321 13.61 -0.90 2.36
C LYS A 321 13.74 -1.23 0.88
N ALA A 322 12.63 -1.08 0.16
CA ALA A 322 12.61 -0.98 -1.29
C ALA A 322 11.74 0.23 -1.68
N PHE A 323 11.83 0.65 -2.93
CA PHE A 323 11.10 1.80 -3.45
C PHE A 323 10.33 1.40 -4.71
N LEU A 324 9.20 2.06 -4.98
CA LEU A 324 8.52 1.90 -6.25
C LEU A 324 9.16 2.80 -7.31
N ALA A 325 9.39 2.25 -8.51
CA ALA A 325 10.01 2.95 -9.62
C ALA A 325 9.15 4.12 -10.11
N GLN A 326 9.75 5.32 -10.21
CA GLN A 326 9.06 6.51 -10.71
C GLN A 326 8.86 6.51 -12.22
N SER A 327 9.67 5.72 -12.92
CA SER A 327 9.55 5.38 -14.33
C SER A 327 10.49 4.18 -14.60
N PRO A 328 10.39 3.52 -15.77
CA PRO A 328 11.36 2.50 -16.17
C PRO A 328 12.67 3.08 -16.76
N GLN A 329 12.95 4.38 -16.58
CA GLN A 329 14.01 5.12 -17.30
C GLN A 329 15.41 4.51 -17.19
N LEU A 330 15.82 4.05 -16.00
CA LEU A 330 17.13 3.42 -15.87
C LEU A 330 17.19 2.08 -16.60
N ALA A 331 16.15 1.26 -16.44
CA ALA A 331 16.11 -0.08 -17.00
C ALA A 331 16.04 -0.06 -18.53
N LYS A 332 15.27 0.85 -19.13
CA LYS A 332 15.20 0.96 -20.59
C LYS A 332 16.53 1.41 -21.23
N GLN A 333 17.29 2.30 -20.56
CA GLN A 333 18.65 2.67 -21.00
C GLN A 333 19.63 1.50 -20.88
N MET A 334 19.61 0.77 -19.76
CA MET A 334 20.46 -0.42 -19.59
C MET A 334 20.14 -1.49 -20.64
N SER A 335 18.88 -1.66 -21.04
CA SER A 335 18.51 -2.57 -22.13
C SER A 335 19.11 -2.15 -23.46
N VAL A 336 19.11 -0.85 -23.80
CA VAL A 336 19.78 -0.38 -25.02
C VAL A 336 21.29 -0.60 -24.94
N SER A 337 21.89 -0.37 -23.76
CA SER A 337 23.30 -0.67 -23.50
C SER A 337 23.64 -2.17 -23.52
N ALA A 338 22.63 -3.04 -23.41
CA ALA A 338 22.73 -4.49 -23.51
C ALA A 338 22.38 -5.00 -24.91
N ASP A 339 22.61 -4.19 -25.94
CA ASP A 339 22.45 -4.50 -27.37
C ASP A 339 21.02 -4.81 -27.84
N PHE A 340 19.98 -4.53 -27.05
CA PHE A 340 18.59 -4.69 -27.52
C PHE A 340 18.23 -3.71 -28.66
N GLY A 341 19.00 -2.64 -28.85
CA GLY A 341 18.83 -1.65 -29.91
C GLY A 341 17.59 -0.76 -29.73
N ARG A 342 16.39 -1.33 -29.72
CA ARG A 342 15.10 -0.63 -29.64
C ARG A 342 14.18 -1.38 -28.67
N VAL A 343 13.74 -0.72 -27.60
CA VAL A 343 12.89 -1.34 -26.57
C VAL A 343 11.69 -0.50 -26.21
N TYR A 344 10.59 -1.15 -25.85
CA TYR A 344 9.42 -0.48 -25.28
C TYR A 344 8.86 -1.21 -24.07
N GLU A 345 8.14 -0.48 -23.23
CA GLU A 345 7.40 -1.05 -22.11
C GLU A 345 6.02 -0.39 -21.96
N ILE A 346 5.01 -1.22 -21.68
CA ILE A 346 3.69 -0.76 -21.20
C ILE A 346 3.56 -1.23 -19.75
N GLY A 347 3.65 -0.31 -18.80
CA GLY A 347 3.73 -0.70 -17.39
C GLY A 347 3.26 0.36 -16.39
N PRO A 348 3.08 -0.01 -15.11
CA PRO A 348 2.71 0.93 -14.08
C PRO A 348 3.87 1.88 -13.75
N VAL A 349 3.52 3.14 -13.50
CA VAL A 349 4.43 4.23 -13.13
C VAL A 349 3.92 4.90 -11.86
N PHE A 350 4.83 5.18 -10.91
CA PHE A 350 4.46 5.64 -9.57
C PHE A 350 5.04 7.03 -9.25
N ARG A 351 4.17 8.01 -8.99
CA ARG A 351 4.57 9.37 -8.58
C ARG A 351 4.07 9.61 -7.15
N ALA A 352 4.97 9.76 -6.18
CA ALA A 352 4.60 9.93 -4.77
C ALA A 352 4.43 11.41 -4.35
N GLU A 353 4.36 12.31 -5.34
CA GLU A 353 4.04 13.72 -5.10
C GLU A 353 2.60 13.89 -4.61
N ASN A 354 2.40 14.75 -3.62
CA ASN A 354 1.07 15.04 -3.07
C ASN A 354 0.31 16.06 -3.94
N SER A 355 0.20 15.77 -5.25
CA SER A 355 -0.53 16.59 -6.22
C SER A 355 -1.90 15.99 -6.47
N ASN A 356 -2.96 16.70 -6.06
CA ASN A 356 -4.34 16.27 -6.27
C ASN A 356 -5.10 17.24 -7.19
N THR A 357 -4.73 17.22 -8.47
CA THR A 357 -5.32 18.04 -9.54
C THR A 357 -6.03 17.16 -10.58
N HIS A 358 -6.64 17.74 -11.61
CA HIS A 358 -7.31 17.02 -12.70
C HIS A 358 -6.34 16.41 -13.73
N ARG A 359 -5.02 16.65 -13.59
CA ARG A 359 -3.95 16.20 -14.51
C ARG A 359 -3.04 15.11 -13.94
N HIS A 360 -3.13 14.83 -12.64
CA HIS A 360 -2.16 14.02 -11.91
C HIS A 360 -2.81 12.81 -11.24
N LEU A 361 -2.11 11.67 -11.33
CA LEU A 361 -2.37 10.43 -10.61
C LEU A 361 -1.08 10.01 -9.89
N THR A 362 -1.22 9.26 -8.80
CA THR A 362 -0.06 8.70 -8.08
C THR A 362 0.40 7.35 -8.64
N GLU A 363 -0.49 6.67 -9.36
CA GLU A 363 -0.23 5.46 -10.15
C GLU A 363 -0.95 5.60 -11.49
N TYR A 364 -0.21 5.44 -12.60
CA TYR A 364 -0.74 5.50 -13.96
C TYR A 364 -0.03 4.51 -14.88
N THR A 365 -0.50 4.35 -16.12
CA THR A 365 0.13 3.46 -17.11
C THR A 365 1.05 4.26 -18.01
N GLY A 366 2.36 3.98 -17.91
CA GLY A 366 3.37 4.50 -18.82
C GLY A 366 3.41 3.72 -20.12
N LEU A 367 3.61 4.43 -21.23
CA LEU A 367 4.06 3.89 -22.51
C LEU A 367 5.47 4.43 -22.72
N ASP A 368 6.47 3.57 -22.57
CA ASP A 368 7.88 3.97 -22.56
C ASP A 368 8.61 3.38 -23.76
N ILE A 369 9.48 4.18 -24.37
CA ILE A 369 10.40 3.73 -25.42
C ILE A 369 11.83 4.20 -25.12
N GLU A 370 12.80 3.43 -25.59
CA GLU A 370 14.22 3.84 -25.67
C GLU A 370 14.83 3.14 -26.90
N MET A 371 15.65 3.86 -27.66
CA MET A 371 16.34 3.31 -28.82
C MET A 371 17.72 3.92 -29.02
N ALA A 372 18.64 3.11 -29.54
CA ALA A 372 19.87 3.60 -30.14
C ALA A 372 19.55 4.52 -31.32
N ILE A 373 20.28 5.62 -31.43
CA ILE A 373 20.13 6.63 -32.48
C ILE A 373 21.38 6.65 -33.36
N GLU A 374 21.20 6.94 -34.64
CA GLU A 374 22.30 6.97 -35.60
C GLU A 374 22.92 8.38 -35.70
N HIS A 375 22.08 9.41 -35.78
CA HIS A 375 22.50 10.79 -36.04
C HIS A 375 21.91 11.77 -35.02
N ASP A 376 20.61 11.67 -34.76
CA ASP A 376 19.90 12.68 -33.98
C ASP A 376 18.67 12.14 -33.24
N TYR A 377 18.33 12.74 -32.10
CA TYR A 377 17.18 12.34 -31.28
C TYR A 377 15.83 12.63 -31.95
N HIS A 378 15.79 13.44 -33.02
CA HIS A 378 14.61 13.60 -33.87
C HIS A 378 14.15 12.27 -34.50
N GLU A 379 15.03 11.27 -34.60
CA GLU A 379 14.64 9.90 -34.98
C GLU A 379 13.58 9.32 -34.02
N VAL A 380 13.66 9.62 -32.72
CA VAL A 380 12.65 9.21 -31.74
C VAL A 380 11.36 10.01 -31.91
N ILE A 381 11.46 11.30 -32.22
CA ILE A 381 10.29 12.15 -32.51
C ILE A 381 9.50 11.59 -33.70
N GLN A 382 10.19 11.14 -34.76
CA GLN A 382 9.56 10.54 -35.94
C GLN A 382 8.77 9.26 -35.60
N VAL A 383 9.34 8.37 -34.79
CA VAL A 383 8.66 7.14 -34.34
C VAL A 383 7.42 7.47 -33.50
N LEU A 384 7.53 8.44 -32.58
CA LEU A 384 6.41 8.87 -31.75
C LEU A 384 5.32 9.58 -32.56
N ASP A 385 5.69 10.37 -33.56
CA ASP A 385 4.78 11.05 -34.47
C ASP A 385 3.94 10.04 -35.27
N GLU A 386 4.59 9.02 -35.83
CA GLU A 386 3.88 7.95 -36.53
C GLU A 386 2.93 7.20 -35.60
N PHE A 387 3.38 6.83 -34.41
CA PHE A 387 2.53 6.18 -33.41
C PHE A 387 1.28 7.03 -33.10
N LEU A 388 1.45 8.31 -32.80
CA LEU A 388 0.34 9.19 -32.42
C LEU A 388 -0.61 9.42 -33.60
N LYS A 389 -0.11 9.64 -34.81
CA LYS A 389 -0.95 9.74 -36.02
C LYS A 389 -1.72 8.46 -36.30
N ASN A 390 -1.12 7.30 -36.11
CA ASN A 390 -1.81 6.02 -36.23
C ASN A 390 -2.90 5.88 -35.16
N VAL A 391 -2.64 6.32 -33.93
CA VAL A 391 -3.66 6.37 -32.86
C VAL A 391 -4.82 7.27 -33.26
N PHE A 392 -4.55 8.49 -33.73
CA PHE A 392 -5.60 9.43 -34.12
C PHE A 392 -6.47 8.84 -35.23
N LYS A 393 -5.86 8.28 -36.28
CA LYS A 393 -6.58 7.63 -37.38
C LYS A 393 -7.43 6.45 -36.88
N ALA A 394 -6.85 5.55 -36.08
CA ALA A 394 -7.54 4.37 -35.60
C ALA A 394 -8.71 4.71 -34.66
N VAL A 395 -8.48 5.62 -33.71
CA VAL A 395 -9.48 6.00 -32.70
C VAL A 395 -10.65 6.76 -33.32
N TYR A 396 -10.39 7.78 -34.15
CA TYR A 396 -11.47 8.57 -34.75
C TYR A 396 -12.27 7.80 -35.83
N ALA A 397 -11.80 6.62 -36.26
CA ALA A 397 -12.57 5.68 -37.08
C ALA A 397 -13.49 4.76 -36.26
N MET A 398 -13.37 4.73 -34.93
CA MET A 398 -14.17 3.86 -34.06
C MET A 398 -15.58 4.41 -33.83
N PRO A 399 -16.65 3.58 -33.92
CA PRO A 399 -18.01 4.01 -33.60
C PRO A 399 -18.19 4.41 -32.13
N GLU A 400 -17.32 3.89 -31.24
CA GLU A 400 -17.27 4.25 -29.82
C GLU A 400 -17.11 5.75 -29.56
N VAL A 401 -16.47 6.50 -30.46
CA VAL A 401 -16.26 7.94 -30.31
C VAL A 401 -17.59 8.70 -30.28
N GLU A 402 -18.57 8.28 -31.08
CA GLU A 402 -19.88 8.92 -31.10
C GLU A 402 -20.68 8.62 -29.82
N VAL A 403 -20.51 7.43 -29.24
CA VAL A 403 -21.08 7.09 -27.92
C VAL A 403 -20.46 7.94 -26.82
N LEU A 404 -19.16 8.25 -26.91
CA LEU A 404 -18.49 9.13 -25.95
C LEU A 404 -18.98 10.57 -26.03
N LYS A 405 -19.12 11.11 -27.23
CA LYS A 405 -19.54 12.51 -27.45
C LYS A 405 -20.90 12.83 -26.83
N GLN A 406 -21.77 11.83 -26.66
CA GLN A 406 -23.06 12.00 -25.95
C GLN A 406 -22.87 12.37 -24.47
N ARG A 407 -21.77 11.93 -23.84
CA ARG A 407 -21.47 12.21 -22.43
C ARG A 407 -20.40 13.29 -22.26
N TRP A 408 -19.40 13.28 -23.12
CA TRP A 408 -18.30 14.25 -23.15
C TRP A 408 -18.21 14.85 -24.55
N PRO A 409 -19.01 15.90 -24.83
CA PRO A 409 -18.90 16.64 -26.07
C PRO A 409 -17.46 17.16 -26.24
N SER A 410 -16.87 16.89 -27.39
CA SER A 410 -15.51 17.32 -27.75
C SER A 410 -15.51 18.08 -29.07
N SER A 411 -14.59 19.02 -29.20
CA SER A 411 -14.37 19.77 -30.42
C SER A 411 -13.68 18.89 -31.48
N GLU A 412 -13.70 19.34 -32.74
CA GLU A 412 -12.94 18.68 -33.81
C GLU A 412 -11.44 18.66 -33.47
N PHE A 413 -10.88 17.45 -33.47
CA PHE A 413 -9.46 17.22 -33.27
C PHE A 413 -8.72 17.35 -34.60
N LYS A 414 -7.71 18.23 -34.67
CA LYS A 414 -6.90 18.41 -35.88
C LYS A 414 -5.42 18.21 -35.58
N TYR A 415 -4.75 17.66 -36.56
CA TYR A 415 -3.30 17.50 -36.61
C TYR A 415 -2.82 17.72 -38.05
N LEU A 416 -1.55 18.04 -38.22
CA LEU A 416 -0.94 18.27 -39.53
C LEU A 416 -0.35 16.98 -40.10
N ASP A 417 -0.30 16.89 -41.44
CA ASP A 417 0.40 15.79 -42.12
C ASP A 417 1.91 15.83 -41.80
N GLU A 418 2.50 17.03 -41.81
CA GLU A 418 3.83 17.30 -41.28
C GLU A 418 3.69 17.93 -39.89
N THR A 419 4.16 17.24 -38.85
CA THR A 419 3.94 17.67 -37.47
C THR A 419 4.75 18.91 -37.15
N LEU A 420 4.10 19.89 -36.51
CA LEU A 420 4.77 21.09 -36.04
C LEU A 420 5.76 20.74 -34.94
N ILE A 421 7.05 20.97 -35.20
CA ILE A 421 8.11 20.98 -34.20
C ILE A 421 8.48 22.44 -33.95
N LEU A 422 8.13 22.93 -32.76
CA LEU A 422 8.36 24.31 -32.33
C LEU A 422 9.56 24.34 -31.39
N ASP A 423 10.51 25.23 -31.63
CA ASP A 423 11.60 25.45 -30.66
C ASP A 423 11.03 26.10 -29.39
N PHE A 424 11.51 25.70 -28.21
CA PHE A 424 11.08 26.24 -26.92
C PHE A 424 11.18 27.78 -26.89
N ARG A 425 12.22 28.34 -27.52
CA ARG A 425 12.42 29.79 -27.63
C ARG A 425 11.32 30.46 -28.44
N ASP A 426 10.89 29.84 -29.53
CA ASP A 426 9.79 30.35 -30.35
C ASP A 426 8.45 30.24 -29.60
N GLY A 427 8.25 29.17 -28.82
CA GLY A 427 7.10 29.03 -27.93
C GLY A 427 7.04 30.12 -26.86
N LEU A 428 8.18 30.42 -26.22
CA LEU A 428 8.28 31.55 -25.29
C LEU A 428 8.00 32.88 -25.98
N GLN A 429 8.51 33.08 -27.20
CA GLN A 429 8.26 34.32 -27.94
C GLN A 429 6.77 34.47 -28.28
N MET A 430 6.09 33.39 -28.67
CA MET A 430 4.64 33.39 -28.90
C MET A 430 3.87 33.81 -27.64
N LEU A 431 4.27 33.32 -26.45
CA LEU A 431 3.65 33.72 -25.19
C LEU A 431 3.95 35.19 -24.82
N ARG A 432 5.17 35.66 -25.07
CA ARG A 432 5.56 37.07 -24.82
C ARG A 432 4.80 38.03 -25.75
N ASP A 433 4.61 37.66 -27.01
CA ASP A 433 3.83 38.42 -27.99
C ASP A 433 2.34 38.49 -27.60
N ASP A 434 1.83 37.46 -26.90
CA ASP A 434 0.49 37.42 -26.28
C ASP A 434 0.41 38.20 -24.94
N GLY A 435 1.51 38.84 -24.52
CA GLY A 435 1.56 39.69 -23.32
C GLY A 435 1.84 38.95 -22.00
N ARG A 436 2.33 37.71 -22.06
CA ARG A 436 2.72 36.93 -20.85
C ARG A 436 4.19 37.08 -20.51
N GLU A 437 4.47 37.13 -19.21
CA GLU A 437 5.84 37.02 -18.68
C GLU A 437 6.22 35.53 -18.56
N ALA A 438 6.71 34.93 -19.64
CA ALA A 438 7.18 33.55 -19.65
C ALA A 438 8.70 33.47 -19.39
N PRO A 439 9.14 32.95 -18.23
CA PRO A 439 10.56 32.82 -17.89
C PRO A 439 11.25 31.73 -18.72
N GLU A 440 12.56 31.86 -18.92
CA GLU A 440 13.39 30.87 -19.63
C GLU A 440 13.81 29.70 -18.70
N GLU A 441 12.83 29.11 -18.03
CA GLU A 441 13.05 28.02 -17.09
C GLU A 441 12.12 26.85 -17.38
N ASP A 442 10.84 26.98 -17.09
CA ASP A 442 9.83 25.95 -17.34
C ASP A 442 8.49 26.62 -17.64
N LEU A 443 7.62 25.94 -18.38
CA LEU A 443 6.29 26.45 -18.67
C LEU A 443 5.35 26.13 -17.51
N SER A 444 4.67 27.16 -17.00
CA SER A 444 3.56 26.91 -16.07
C SER A 444 2.43 26.19 -16.81
N THR A 445 1.60 25.42 -16.10
CA THR A 445 0.40 24.80 -16.68
C THR A 445 -0.50 25.81 -17.41
N SER A 446 -0.59 27.05 -16.92
CA SER A 446 -1.34 28.11 -17.59
C SER A 446 -0.71 28.50 -18.93
N ASP A 447 0.61 28.52 -19.01
CA ASP A 447 1.34 28.90 -20.21
C ASP A 447 1.35 27.77 -21.24
N GLU A 448 1.42 26.51 -20.82
CA GLU A 448 1.25 25.35 -21.71
C GLU A 448 -0.10 25.39 -22.45
N ILE A 449 -1.18 25.61 -21.70
CA ILE A 449 -2.54 25.68 -22.24
C ILE A 449 -2.64 26.85 -23.23
N ARG A 450 -2.17 28.03 -22.82
CA ARG A 450 -2.23 29.21 -23.68
C ARG A 450 -1.38 29.05 -24.94
N LEU A 451 -0.18 28.47 -24.83
CA LEU A 451 0.66 28.18 -25.98
C LEU A 451 -0.06 27.22 -26.95
N GLY A 452 -0.75 26.21 -26.43
CA GLY A 452 -1.59 25.32 -27.24
C GLY A 452 -2.71 26.06 -27.98
N GLU A 453 -3.37 27.02 -27.35
CA GLU A 453 -4.38 27.88 -28.00
C GLU A 453 -3.76 28.73 -29.11
N LEU A 454 -2.61 29.37 -28.86
CA LEU A 454 -1.89 30.17 -29.86
C LEU A 454 -1.42 29.32 -31.04
N VAL A 455 -0.94 28.10 -30.77
CA VAL A 455 -0.57 27.12 -31.82
C VAL A 455 -1.79 26.73 -32.64
N ARG A 456 -2.94 26.51 -31.99
CA ARG A 456 -4.20 26.22 -32.69
C ARG A 456 -4.66 27.40 -33.55
N GLU A 457 -4.58 28.62 -33.06
CA GLU A 457 -4.96 29.83 -33.79
C GLU A 457 -4.04 30.07 -35.01
N LYS A 458 -2.73 29.89 -34.84
CA LYS A 458 -1.72 30.18 -35.88
C LYS A 458 -1.54 29.07 -36.90
N TYR A 459 -1.52 27.81 -36.45
CA TYR A 459 -1.17 26.65 -37.27
C TYR A 459 -2.32 25.65 -37.46
N ASN A 460 -3.49 25.88 -36.83
CA ASN A 460 -4.69 25.05 -36.96
C ASN A 460 -4.46 23.57 -36.58
N THR A 461 -3.64 23.32 -35.55
CA THR A 461 -3.35 21.97 -35.00
C THR A 461 -3.60 21.91 -33.49
N ASP A 462 -4.06 20.76 -33.00
CA ASP A 462 -4.14 20.43 -31.56
C ASP A 462 -2.93 19.62 -31.09
N TYR A 463 -2.05 19.21 -32.01
CA TYR A 463 -0.92 18.31 -31.78
C TYR A 463 0.37 18.94 -32.30
N TYR A 464 1.38 19.04 -31.42
CA TYR A 464 2.70 19.60 -31.75
C TYR A 464 3.78 19.09 -30.78
N VAL A 465 5.02 19.24 -31.20
CA VAL A 465 6.22 18.97 -30.41
C VAL A 465 6.86 20.30 -30.02
N LEU A 466 7.26 20.43 -28.76
CA LEU A 466 8.07 21.54 -28.28
C LEU A 466 9.48 21.01 -28.04
N ASP A 467 10.48 21.54 -28.74
CA ASP A 467 11.84 21.03 -28.78
C ASP A 467 12.83 21.98 -28.09
N ARG A 468 14.00 21.46 -27.70
CA ARG A 468 15.11 22.19 -27.07
C ARG A 468 14.78 22.89 -25.75
N PHE A 469 14.32 22.13 -24.77
CA PHE A 469 14.07 22.66 -23.42
C PHE A 469 15.36 23.11 -22.70
N PRO A 470 15.26 24.05 -21.74
CA PRO A 470 16.40 24.52 -20.98
C PRO A 470 16.91 23.46 -19.98
N THR A 471 18.21 23.48 -19.71
CA THR A 471 18.92 22.48 -18.89
C THR A 471 18.42 22.38 -17.46
N ASN A 472 17.95 23.48 -16.85
CA ASN A 472 17.46 23.50 -15.47
C ASN A 472 16.11 22.78 -15.28
N ALA A 473 15.32 22.61 -16.33
CA ALA A 473 14.05 21.88 -16.29
C ALA A 473 14.20 20.37 -16.52
N ARG A 474 15.41 19.89 -16.85
CA ARG A 474 15.63 18.52 -17.31
C ARG A 474 16.45 17.68 -16.34
N PRO A 475 16.20 16.35 -16.27
CA PRO A 475 16.95 15.44 -15.41
C PRO A 475 18.44 15.34 -15.78
N PHE A 476 19.26 14.88 -14.82
CA PHE A 476 20.73 14.79 -14.94
C PHE A 476 21.24 13.97 -16.14
N TYR A 477 20.45 12.99 -16.59
CA TYR A 477 20.80 12.09 -17.70
C TYR A 477 20.51 12.69 -19.09
N THR A 478 20.00 13.92 -19.16
CA THR A 478 19.63 14.59 -20.42
C THR A 478 20.86 15.16 -21.10
N HIS A 479 21.04 14.85 -22.38
CA HIS A 479 22.15 15.38 -23.17
C HIS A 479 21.96 16.88 -23.43
N LYS A 480 23.00 17.69 -23.18
CA LYS A 480 22.99 19.13 -23.44
C LYS A 480 23.11 19.40 -24.94
N ASP A 481 22.62 20.55 -25.40
CA ASP A 481 22.88 20.99 -26.77
C ASP A 481 24.40 21.32 -26.89
N PRO A 482 25.11 20.78 -27.89
CA PRO A 482 26.55 21.01 -28.05
C PRO A 482 26.90 22.44 -28.48
N GLU A 483 25.96 23.19 -29.07
CA GLU A 483 26.17 24.58 -29.49
C GLU A 483 25.92 25.55 -28.32
N ASP A 484 24.90 25.30 -27.50
CA ASP A 484 24.59 26.11 -26.31
C ASP A 484 24.11 25.22 -25.14
N PRO A 485 24.97 24.97 -24.13
CA PRO A 485 24.65 24.08 -23.01
C PRO A 485 23.57 24.62 -22.05
N LYS A 486 23.06 25.83 -22.28
CA LYS A 486 21.84 26.33 -21.63
C LYS A 486 20.62 25.51 -22.06
N TRP A 487 20.63 24.95 -23.26
CA TRP A 487 19.58 24.12 -23.82
C TRP A 487 19.98 22.65 -23.85
N THR A 488 19.00 21.80 -24.13
CA THR A 488 19.17 20.35 -24.15
C THR A 488 18.60 19.75 -25.41
N ARG A 489 19.04 18.53 -25.72
CA ARG A 489 18.46 17.68 -26.76
C ARG A 489 17.25 16.94 -26.22
N SER A 490 16.23 17.69 -25.83
CA SER A 490 15.00 17.16 -25.23
C SER A 490 13.77 17.86 -25.77
N PHE A 491 12.65 17.15 -25.74
CA PHE A 491 11.39 17.60 -26.28
C PHE A 491 10.23 17.13 -25.40
N ASP A 492 9.14 17.88 -25.43
CA ASP A 492 7.84 17.44 -24.92
C ASP A 492 6.82 17.44 -26.05
N ILE A 493 5.84 16.54 -25.95
CA ILE A 493 4.74 16.46 -26.93
C ILE A 493 3.44 16.90 -26.27
N PHE A 494 2.71 17.76 -26.97
CA PHE A 494 1.48 18.36 -26.48
C PHE A 494 0.27 17.93 -27.30
N ILE A 495 -0.83 17.68 -26.59
CA ILE A 495 -2.17 17.58 -27.17
C ILE A 495 -3.05 18.63 -26.50
N ARG A 496 -3.66 19.52 -27.28
CA ARG A 496 -4.52 20.63 -26.81
C ARG A 496 -3.87 21.47 -25.70
N GLY A 497 -2.59 21.78 -25.86
CA GLY A 497 -1.82 22.55 -24.87
C GLY A 497 -1.56 21.81 -23.56
N GLN A 498 -1.66 20.49 -23.54
CA GLN A 498 -1.40 19.65 -22.38
C GLN A 498 -0.30 18.63 -22.70
N GLU A 499 0.74 18.60 -21.87
CA GLU A 499 1.86 17.68 -22.00
C GLU A 499 1.43 16.22 -21.82
N ILE A 500 1.72 15.37 -22.81
CA ILE A 500 1.43 13.92 -22.81
C ILE A 500 2.70 13.05 -22.78
N CYS A 501 3.84 13.63 -23.12
CA CYS A 501 5.10 12.93 -23.32
C CYS A 501 6.26 13.87 -22.99
N SER A 502 7.30 13.30 -22.37
CA SER A 502 8.61 13.92 -22.28
C SER A 502 9.68 12.95 -22.79
N GLY A 503 10.63 13.45 -23.57
CA GLY A 503 11.65 12.66 -24.23
C GLY A 503 12.94 13.44 -24.53
N GLY A 504 13.95 12.74 -25.04
CA GLY A 504 15.20 13.36 -25.44
C GLY A 504 16.36 12.39 -25.52
N GLN A 505 17.50 12.91 -25.99
CA GLN A 505 18.76 12.20 -26.00
C GLN A 505 19.31 12.02 -24.58
N ARG A 506 19.88 10.85 -24.34
CA ARG A 506 20.55 10.51 -23.08
C ARG A 506 22.05 10.66 -23.21
N ILE A 507 22.69 10.94 -22.08
CA ILE A 507 24.15 10.93 -21.98
C ILE A 507 24.60 9.47 -21.98
N HIS A 508 25.36 9.09 -23.00
CA HIS A 508 25.90 7.74 -23.16
C HIS A 508 27.36 7.64 -22.70
N ASP A 509 28.10 8.76 -22.64
CA ASP A 509 29.45 8.81 -22.09
C ASP A 509 29.42 8.73 -20.56
N ALA A 510 30.08 7.72 -20.00
CA ALA A 510 30.05 7.46 -18.57
C ALA A 510 30.76 8.53 -17.73
N GLY A 511 31.73 9.26 -18.31
CA GLY A 511 32.42 10.37 -17.65
C GLY A 511 31.54 11.60 -17.55
N GLU A 512 30.89 11.97 -18.64
CA GLU A 512 29.92 13.07 -18.70
C GLU A 512 28.71 12.79 -17.80
N LEU A 513 28.19 11.56 -17.80
CA LEU A 513 27.06 11.16 -16.96
C LEU A 513 27.38 11.34 -15.47
N ARG A 514 28.56 10.88 -15.02
CA ARG A 514 29.03 11.08 -13.63
C ARG A 514 29.23 12.55 -13.29
N ALA A 515 29.78 13.34 -14.22
CA ALA A 515 29.94 14.78 -14.02
C ALA A 515 28.58 15.48 -13.83
N ASN A 516 27.58 15.13 -14.64
CA ASN A 516 26.23 15.68 -14.50
C ASN A 516 25.51 15.18 -13.24
N MET A 517 25.67 13.90 -12.86
CA MET A 517 25.17 13.38 -11.57
C MET A 517 25.75 14.18 -10.41
N SER A 518 27.07 14.41 -10.39
CA SER A 518 27.72 15.21 -9.36
C SER A 518 27.23 16.66 -9.34
N ALA A 519 27.00 17.27 -10.50
CA ALA A 519 26.47 18.63 -10.60
C ALA A 519 25.01 18.72 -10.11
N ALA A 520 24.22 17.67 -10.30
CA ALA A 520 22.85 17.55 -9.80
C ALA A 520 22.77 17.12 -8.31
N GLY A 521 23.90 16.89 -7.65
CA GLY A 521 23.95 16.44 -6.26
C GLY A 521 23.53 14.97 -6.06
N ILE A 522 23.62 14.15 -7.09
CA ILE A 522 23.27 12.73 -7.07
C ILE A 522 24.55 11.92 -6.82
N ALA A 523 24.52 11.07 -5.80
CA ALA A 523 25.62 10.17 -5.47
C ALA A 523 25.61 8.92 -6.37
N GLU A 524 26.81 8.34 -6.61
CA GLU A 524 26.93 7.07 -7.31
C GLU A 524 26.44 5.87 -6.47
N GLU A 525 26.40 6.01 -5.14
CA GLU A 525 25.93 4.97 -4.23
C GLU A 525 24.46 4.61 -4.53
N GLY A 526 24.22 3.34 -4.87
CA GLY A 526 22.90 2.83 -5.29
C GLY A 526 22.60 2.94 -6.78
N MET A 527 23.54 3.45 -7.59
CA MET A 527 23.45 3.58 -9.05
C MET A 527 24.50 2.74 -9.78
N GLU A 528 25.19 1.83 -9.07
CA GLU A 528 26.33 1.07 -9.59
C GLU A 528 25.94 0.21 -10.79
N GLU A 529 24.77 -0.45 -10.75
CA GLU A 529 24.26 -1.26 -11.86
C GLU A 529 23.93 -0.41 -13.09
N TYR A 530 23.33 0.77 -12.88
CA TYR A 530 23.03 1.71 -13.96
C TYR A 530 24.32 2.20 -14.62
N LEU A 531 25.29 2.67 -13.83
CA LEU A 531 26.58 3.18 -14.33
C LEU A 531 27.41 2.09 -15.03
N ALA A 532 27.35 0.85 -14.54
CA ALA A 532 28.05 -0.28 -15.15
C ALA A 532 27.62 -0.52 -16.61
N GLY A 533 26.36 -0.25 -16.96
CA GLY A 533 25.91 -0.31 -18.35
C GLY A 533 26.74 0.62 -19.26
N PHE A 534 26.89 1.89 -18.85
CA PHE A 534 27.62 2.90 -19.62
C PHE A 534 29.14 2.65 -19.63
N ASP A 535 29.71 2.13 -18.54
CA ASP A 535 31.13 1.77 -18.48
C ASP A 535 31.51 0.66 -19.49
N LEU A 536 30.53 -0.15 -19.91
CA LEU A 536 30.71 -1.20 -20.90
C LEU A 536 30.49 -0.71 -22.35
N GLY A 537 30.31 0.59 -22.55
CA GLY A 537 30.18 1.21 -23.87
C GLY A 537 28.73 1.29 -24.35
N ALA A 538 27.94 2.19 -23.75
CA ALA A 538 26.58 2.46 -24.23
C ALA A 538 26.59 3.20 -25.58
N PRO A 539 25.77 2.80 -26.57
CA PRO A 539 25.64 3.55 -27.81
C PRO A 539 24.92 4.90 -27.56
N PRO A 540 25.05 5.90 -28.44
CA PRO A 540 24.15 7.05 -28.45
C PRO A 540 22.69 6.58 -28.50
N HIS A 541 21.86 7.10 -27.60
CA HIS A 541 20.47 6.68 -27.50
C HIS A 541 19.56 7.81 -27.03
N ALA A 542 18.29 7.68 -27.36
CA ALA A 542 17.23 8.59 -26.97
C ALA A 542 15.94 7.81 -26.71
N GLY A 543 15.05 8.41 -25.94
CA GLY A 543 13.81 7.76 -25.57
C GLY A 543 12.79 8.73 -25.04
N ALA A 544 11.62 8.20 -24.69
CA ALA A 544 10.51 8.98 -24.18
C ALA A 544 9.63 8.15 -23.26
N GLY A 545 8.88 8.83 -22.41
CA GLY A 545 7.79 8.25 -21.62
C GLY A 545 6.51 9.02 -21.88
N LEU A 546 5.41 8.29 -22.07
CA LEU A 546 4.08 8.84 -22.32
C LEU A 546 3.08 8.36 -21.28
N GLY A 547 2.16 9.22 -20.88
CA GLY A 547 1.04 8.84 -20.00
C GLY A 547 -0.16 8.37 -20.82
N LEU A 548 -0.49 7.07 -20.76
CA LEU A 548 -1.66 6.53 -21.49
C LEU A 548 -2.96 7.24 -21.11
N GLU A 549 -3.18 7.46 -19.81
CA GLU A 549 -4.35 8.19 -19.32
C GLU A 549 -4.39 9.63 -19.86
N ARG A 550 -3.25 10.32 -19.99
CA ARG A 550 -3.18 11.69 -20.50
C ARG A 550 -3.48 11.76 -22.00
N ILE A 551 -2.91 10.85 -22.80
CA ILE A 551 -3.20 10.77 -24.25
C ILE A 551 -4.71 10.67 -24.48
N VAL A 552 -5.36 9.72 -23.80
CA VAL A 552 -6.81 9.49 -23.95
C VAL A 552 -7.61 10.70 -23.46
N THR A 553 -7.28 11.27 -22.30
CA THR A 553 -8.03 12.39 -21.72
C THR A 553 -7.98 13.65 -22.58
N TRP A 554 -6.82 14.03 -23.10
CA TRP A 554 -6.68 15.29 -23.85
C TRP A 554 -7.12 15.16 -25.30
N MET A 555 -6.88 14.01 -25.95
CA MET A 555 -7.41 13.72 -27.28
C MET A 555 -8.94 13.80 -27.30
N LEU A 556 -9.61 13.20 -26.30
CA LEU A 556 -11.07 13.10 -26.22
C LEU A 556 -11.73 14.19 -25.36
N GLU A 557 -10.97 15.18 -24.86
CA GLU A 557 -11.45 16.27 -24.01
C GLU A 557 -12.27 15.82 -22.77
N LEU A 558 -11.79 14.81 -22.04
CA LEU A 558 -12.53 14.27 -20.88
C LEU A 558 -12.47 15.17 -19.62
N GLY A 559 -11.69 16.25 -19.65
CA GLY A 559 -11.53 17.25 -18.58
C GLY A 559 -10.72 16.80 -17.35
N ASP A 560 -10.66 15.51 -17.04
CA ASP A 560 -9.92 14.98 -15.88
C ASP A 560 -9.36 13.58 -16.17
N VAL A 561 -8.07 13.37 -15.88
CA VAL A 561 -7.36 12.09 -16.09
C VAL A 561 -7.98 10.91 -15.34
N ARG A 562 -8.69 11.16 -14.25
CA ARG A 562 -9.42 10.11 -13.49
C ARG A 562 -10.50 9.44 -14.33
N ASN A 563 -11.07 10.11 -15.33
CA ASN A 563 -12.07 9.50 -16.22
C ASN A 563 -11.44 8.39 -17.08
N ALA A 564 -10.22 8.60 -17.58
CA ALA A 564 -9.47 7.65 -18.42
C ALA A 564 -8.78 6.51 -17.64
N SER A 565 -8.74 6.57 -16.30
CA SER A 565 -8.21 5.51 -15.45
C SER A 565 -9.32 4.58 -14.96
N LEU A 566 -9.18 3.27 -15.17
CA LEU A 566 -10.21 2.29 -14.81
C LEU A 566 -10.51 2.32 -13.30
N PHE A 567 -9.44 2.27 -12.50
CA PHE A 567 -9.46 2.41 -11.03
C PHE A 567 -8.34 3.35 -10.59
N TYR A 568 -8.59 4.66 -10.63
CA TYR A 568 -7.58 5.66 -10.37
C TYR A 568 -6.95 5.55 -8.97
N ARG A 569 -5.71 6.06 -8.86
CA ARG A 569 -5.03 6.34 -7.60
C ARG A 569 -4.53 7.77 -7.60
N ASP A 570 -4.84 8.47 -6.53
CA ASP A 570 -4.42 9.84 -6.24
C ASP A 570 -4.07 9.94 -4.74
N PRO A 571 -3.58 11.08 -4.24
CA PRO A 571 -3.18 11.20 -2.82
C PRO A 571 -4.32 11.00 -1.81
N LYS A 572 -5.58 11.04 -2.25
CA LYS A 572 -6.76 10.80 -1.39
C LYS A 572 -7.27 9.37 -1.46
N SER A 573 -6.68 8.56 -2.34
CA SER A 573 -6.96 7.13 -2.44
C SER A 573 -6.40 6.40 -1.23
N LEU A 574 -7.05 5.29 -0.85
CA LEU A 574 -6.66 4.47 0.31
C LEU A 574 -6.62 5.25 1.65
N PRO A 575 -7.73 5.89 2.06
CA PRO A 575 -7.75 6.65 3.32
C PRO A 575 -7.45 5.73 4.51
N ASP A 576 -6.66 6.25 5.47
CA ASP A 576 -6.39 5.58 6.74
C ASP A 576 -7.71 5.19 7.41
N ARG A 577 -7.97 3.88 7.46
CA ARG A 577 -9.07 3.34 8.26
C ARG A 577 -8.55 3.19 9.67
N LYS A 578 -9.15 3.89 10.64
CA LYS A 578 -8.91 3.60 12.05
C LYS A 578 -9.13 2.09 12.24
N PRO A 579 -8.14 1.31 12.69
CA PRO A 579 -8.33 -0.10 12.90
C PRO A 579 -9.50 -0.28 13.89
N GLY A 580 -10.40 -1.20 13.58
CA GLY A 580 -11.41 -1.62 14.54
C GLY A 580 -10.74 -2.20 15.80
N LEU A 581 -11.52 -2.38 16.87
CA LEU A 581 -11.02 -3.06 18.06
C LEU A 581 -10.52 -4.47 17.68
N PRO A 582 -9.32 -4.89 18.12
CA PRO A 582 -8.80 -6.23 17.86
C PRO A 582 -9.76 -7.35 18.30
N HIS A 583 -10.54 -7.11 19.36
CA HIS A 583 -11.57 -7.99 19.87
C HIS A 583 -12.92 -7.27 19.89
N PRO A 584 -13.69 -7.25 18.79
CA PRO A 584 -15.00 -6.59 18.73
C PRO A 584 -16.04 -7.18 19.71
N GLU A 585 -15.81 -8.40 20.19
CA GLU A 585 -16.58 -9.09 21.23
C GLU A 585 -16.28 -8.59 22.65
N ALA A 586 -15.18 -7.86 22.84
CA ALA A 586 -14.77 -7.23 24.09
C ALA A 586 -14.91 -5.69 24.04
N ASP A 587 -15.79 -5.18 23.17
CA ASP A 587 -16.14 -3.77 23.04
C ASP A 587 -17.00 -3.29 24.23
N THR A 588 -16.45 -2.44 25.11
CA THR A 588 -17.14 -1.97 26.33
C THR A 588 -18.26 -0.96 26.06
N THR A 589 -18.42 -0.49 24.82
CA THR A 589 -19.53 0.39 24.44
C THR A 589 -20.84 -0.39 24.20
N LYS A 590 -20.74 -1.72 24.04
CA LYS A 590 -21.88 -2.62 23.90
C LYS A 590 -22.39 -3.09 25.26
N GLN A 591 -23.67 -3.49 25.32
CA GLN A 591 -24.25 -4.05 26.53
C GLN A 591 -23.82 -5.51 26.71
N TYR A 592 -23.39 -5.85 27.93
CA TYR A 592 -23.07 -7.22 28.33
C TYR A 592 -24.13 -7.76 29.29
N ALA A 593 -24.52 -9.03 29.11
CA ALA A 593 -25.25 -9.75 30.13
C ALA A 593 -24.33 -10.01 31.34
N ALA A 594 -24.87 -10.00 32.56
CA ALA A 594 -24.09 -10.11 33.80
C ALA A 594 -23.19 -11.36 33.91
N LEU A 595 -23.47 -12.41 33.13
CA LEU A 595 -22.72 -13.67 33.08
C LEU A 595 -21.61 -13.70 32.00
N HIS A 596 -21.46 -12.67 31.17
CA HIS A 596 -20.47 -12.59 30.10
C HIS A 596 -19.65 -11.30 30.23
N THR A 597 -18.63 -11.32 31.10
CA THR A 597 -17.67 -10.21 31.18
C THR A 597 -16.47 -10.49 30.28
N PRO A 598 -15.97 -9.50 29.52
CA PRO A 598 -14.80 -9.70 28.68
C PRO A 598 -13.54 -10.10 29.47
N PRO A 599 -12.76 -11.07 28.99
CA PRO A 599 -11.44 -11.39 29.56
C PRO A 599 -10.52 -10.16 29.61
N VAL A 600 -9.66 -10.07 30.62
CA VAL A 600 -8.82 -8.88 30.86
C VAL A 600 -7.79 -8.72 29.76
N GLU A 601 -7.18 -9.81 29.31
CA GLU A 601 -6.22 -9.88 28.21
C GLU A 601 -6.77 -9.27 26.91
N LYS A 602 -8.04 -9.56 26.58
CA LYS A 602 -8.71 -8.97 25.41
C LYS A 602 -9.00 -7.49 25.60
N LEU A 603 -9.35 -7.07 26.81
CA LEU A 603 -9.52 -5.66 27.14
C LEU A 603 -8.18 -4.90 27.09
N ILE A 604 -7.06 -5.52 27.49
CA ILE A 604 -5.72 -4.95 27.34
C ILE A 604 -5.39 -4.77 25.86
N ALA A 605 -5.65 -5.78 25.02
CA ALA A 605 -5.46 -5.70 23.58
C ALA A 605 -6.39 -4.68 22.88
N ASN A 606 -7.54 -4.34 23.47
CA ASN A 606 -8.46 -3.33 22.94
C ASN A 606 -8.15 -1.91 23.42
N TYR A 607 -7.86 -1.73 24.72
CA TYR A 607 -7.85 -0.42 25.39
C TYR A 607 -6.59 -0.15 26.22
N GLY A 608 -5.80 -1.19 26.52
CA GLY A 608 -4.71 -1.13 27.48
C GLY A 608 -3.43 -0.51 26.94
N ASP A 609 -2.61 -0.10 27.90
CA ASP A 609 -1.20 0.31 27.74
C ASP A 609 -0.29 -0.62 28.56
N ALA A 610 1.03 -0.37 28.56
CA ALA A 610 2.04 -1.21 29.18
C ALA A 610 1.78 -1.54 30.65
N SER A 611 1.25 -0.59 31.43
CA SER A 611 0.89 -0.80 32.84
C SER A 611 -0.22 -1.83 33.03
N ASN A 612 -1.19 -1.92 32.10
CA ASN A 612 -2.33 -2.84 32.25
C ASN A 612 -1.92 -4.29 32.06
N THR A 613 -0.82 -4.56 31.35
CA THR A 613 -0.25 -5.92 31.23
C THR A 613 0.20 -6.51 32.58
N SER A 614 0.28 -5.71 33.65
CA SER A 614 0.54 -6.20 35.01
C SER A 614 -0.69 -6.78 35.69
N TRP A 615 -1.89 -6.46 35.21
CA TRP A 615 -3.14 -6.90 35.82
C TRP A 615 -3.39 -8.41 35.66
N LEU A 616 -2.55 -9.08 34.87
CA LEU A 616 -2.54 -10.54 34.73
C LEU A 616 -1.68 -11.24 35.81
N ASP A 617 -0.98 -10.49 36.67
CA ASP A 617 -0.25 -11.04 37.81
C ASP A 617 -1.19 -11.33 38.97
N GLU A 618 -0.91 -12.37 39.77
CA GLU A 618 -1.80 -12.87 40.82
C GLU A 618 -2.05 -11.86 41.96
N ARG A 619 -1.16 -10.89 42.13
CA ARG A 619 -1.31 -9.83 43.15
C ARG A 619 -2.41 -8.81 42.84
N PHE A 620 -2.88 -8.73 41.59
CA PHE A 620 -3.90 -7.77 41.19
C PHE A 620 -5.31 -8.35 41.35
N GLU A 621 -6.16 -7.63 42.08
CA GLU A 621 -7.60 -7.83 42.06
C GLU A 621 -8.22 -7.00 40.92
N ILE A 622 -9.20 -7.57 40.21
CA ILE A 622 -9.87 -6.91 39.09
C ILE A 622 -11.28 -6.52 39.47
N TRP A 623 -11.53 -5.21 39.57
CA TRP A 623 -12.89 -4.69 39.71
C TRP A 623 -13.56 -4.56 38.34
N ARG A 624 -14.87 -4.85 38.27
CA ARG A 624 -15.67 -4.84 37.03
C ARG A 624 -16.82 -3.84 37.10
N HIS A 625 -16.95 -3.05 36.04
CA HIS A 625 -18.08 -2.15 35.84
C HIS A 625 -19.23 -2.84 35.07
N LYS A 626 -20.46 -2.32 35.20
CA LYS A 626 -21.65 -2.81 34.47
C LYS A 626 -21.51 -2.83 32.95
N SER A 627 -20.60 -2.03 32.38
CA SER A 627 -20.32 -1.99 30.93
C SER A 627 -19.30 -3.04 30.48
N GLY A 628 -18.80 -3.90 31.37
CA GLY A 628 -17.71 -4.84 31.08
C GLY A 628 -16.30 -4.24 31.29
N ALA A 629 -16.19 -2.93 31.55
CA ALA A 629 -14.92 -2.27 31.84
C ALA A 629 -14.24 -2.85 33.10
N ALA A 630 -12.91 -2.74 33.16
CA ALA A 630 -12.11 -3.26 34.25
C ALA A 630 -11.11 -2.25 34.83
N ILE A 631 -10.87 -2.33 36.15
CA ILE A 631 -9.78 -1.65 36.85
C ILE A 631 -9.04 -2.66 37.73
N GLY A 632 -7.74 -2.82 37.52
CA GLY A 632 -6.87 -3.65 38.36
C GLY A 632 -6.26 -2.86 39.52
N TYR A 633 -6.29 -3.44 40.72
CA TYR A 633 -5.76 -2.81 41.93
C TYR A 633 -5.16 -3.83 42.91
N VAL A 634 -4.33 -3.34 43.84
CA VAL A 634 -3.72 -4.15 44.91
C VAL A 634 -4.00 -3.52 46.26
N LYS A 635 -4.43 -4.32 47.25
CA LYS A 635 -4.62 -3.85 48.62
C LYS A 635 -3.29 -3.85 49.36
N GLN A 636 -2.87 -2.68 49.84
CA GLN A 636 -1.59 -2.51 50.56
C GLN A 636 -1.78 -1.59 51.77
N GLU A 637 -1.71 -2.17 52.98
CA GLU A 637 -1.97 -1.48 54.24
C GLU A 637 -3.36 -0.79 54.21
N LYS A 638 -3.40 0.55 54.29
CA LYS A 638 -4.64 1.35 54.20
C LYS A 638 -5.00 1.80 52.78
N PHE A 639 -4.24 1.36 51.76
CA PHE A 639 -4.34 1.83 50.38
C PHE A 639 -4.89 0.78 49.43
N ALA A 640 -5.61 1.24 48.41
CA ALA A 640 -5.83 0.51 47.17
C ALA A 640 -4.91 1.12 46.10
N MET A 641 -3.88 0.39 45.69
CA MET A 641 -2.87 0.82 44.72
C MET A 641 -3.35 0.44 43.32
N ILE A 642 -3.55 1.43 42.45
CA ILE A 642 -4.07 1.25 41.09
C ILE A 642 -3.00 1.66 40.09
N THR A 643 -2.80 0.85 39.04
CA THR A 643 -1.79 1.13 38.00
C THR A 643 -2.39 1.16 36.61
N GLY A 644 -2.11 2.23 35.86
CA GLY A 644 -2.62 2.39 34.49
C GLY A 644 -4.05 2.89 34.41
N ASP A 645 -4.49 3.16 33.19
CA ASP A 645 -5.82 3.68 32.90
C ASP A 645 -6.89 2.58 32.98
N PRO A 646 -8.19 2.93 33.18
CA PRO A 646 -9.29 1.98 33.06
C PRO A 646 -9.31 1.29 31.69
N LEU A 647 -9.56 -0.02 31.67
CA LEU A 647 -9.71 -0.78 30.44
C LEU A 647 -11.14 -0.64 29.87
N CYS A 648 -11.37 0.45 29.15
CA CYS A 648 -12.60 0.73 28.42
C CYS A 648 -12.42 1.83 27.37
N ASP A 649 -13.47 2.06 26.57
CA ASP A 649 -13.54 3.23 25.71
C ASP A 649 -13.45 4.54 26.52
N LYS A 650 -12.71 5.52 25.99
CA LYS A 650 -12.45 6.82 26.64
C LYS A 650 -13.72 7.58 27.01
N SER A 651 -14.79 7.43 26.23
CA SER A 651 -16.08 8.05 26.55
C SER A 651 -16.65 7.61 27.91
N GLN A 652 -16.20 6.46 28.43
CA GLN A 652 -16.68 5.86 29.67
C GLN A 652 -15.80 6.19 30.89
N TYR A 653 -14.62 6.80 30.70
CA TYR A 653 -13.64 7.01 31.79
C TYR A 653 -14.24 7.69 33.02
N LYS A 654 -15.00 8.76 32.84
CA LYS A 654 -15.58 9.52 33.96
C LYS A 654 -16.51 8.68 34.84
N ASP A 655 -17.39 7.90 34.22
CA ASP A 655 -18.35 7.03 34.92
C ASP A 655 -17.63 5.87 35.63
N VAL A 656 -16.72 5.21 34.92
CA VAL A 656 -15.96 4.05 35.43
C VAL A 656 -15.05 4.46 36.60
N ILE A 657 -14.31 5.57 36.47
CA ILE A 657 -13.43 6.11 37.53
C ILE A 657 -14.25 6.46 38.77
N SER A 658 -15.35 7.21 38.62
CA SER A 658 -16.17 7.65 39.75
C SER A 658 -16.80 6.46 40.49
N SER A 659 -17.29 5.46 39.74
CA SER A 659 -17.87 4.25 40.29
C SER A 659 -16.86 3.42 41.06
N PHE A 660 -15.64 3.26 40.53
CA PHE A 660 -14.57 2.53 41.21
C PHE A 660 -14.07 3.25 42.47
N VAL A 661 -13.87 4.58 42.41
CA VAL A 661 -13.48 5.35 43.59
C VAL A 661 -14.51 5.22 44.70
N LYS A 662 -15.81 5.26 44.36
CA LYS A 662 -16.89 5.01 45.32
C LYS A 662 -16.75 3.62 45.95
N TYR A 663 -16.61 2.58 45.13
CA TYR A 663 -16.40 1.19 45.59
C TYR A 663 -15.23 1.08 46.60
N VAL A 664 -14.07 1.65 46.27
CA VAL A 664 -12.89 1.60 47.16
C VAL A 664 -13.15 2.29 48.50
N VAL A 665 -13.78 3.45 48.49
CA VAL A 665 -13.99 4.24 49.72
C VAL A 665 -15.13 3.67 50.57
N THR A 666 -16.23 3.23 49.96
CA THR A 666 -17.42 2.80 50.70
C THR A 666 -17.40 1.33 51.07
N GLU A 667 -16.98 0.47 50.14
CA GLU A 667 -17.02 -0.99 50.33
C GLU A 667 -15.71 -1.52 50.90
N LEU A 668 -14.58 -1.16 50.30
CA LEU A 668 -13.27 -1.61 50.79
C LEU A 668 -12.76 -0.81 51.99
N ARG A 669 -13.26 0.42 52.18
CA ARG A 669 -12.79 1.36 53.22
C ARG A 669 -11.29 1.63 53.15
N LEU A 670 -10.75 1.70 51.94
CA LEU A 670 -9.35 2.01 51.66
C LEU A 670 -9.20 3.40 51.04
N VAL A 671 -7.98 3.93 51.06
CA VAL A 671 -7.63 5.17 50.36
C VAL A 671 -7.08 4.82 48.97
N PRO A 672 -7.72 5.26 47.87
CA PRO A 672 -7.24 4.95 46.53
C PRO A 672 -5.98 5.76 46.18
N MET A 673 -5.01 5.13 45.55
CA MET A 673 -3.78 5.76 45.03
C MET A 673 -3.52 5.28 43.60
N TRP A 674 -3.66 6.19 42.63
CA TRP A 674 -3.64 5.85 41.22
C TRP A 674 -2.32 6.28 40.58
N MET A 675 -1.62 5.36 39.94
CA MET A 675 -0.25 5.55 39.46
C MET A 675 -0.13 5.15 38.00
N LEU A 676 0.86 5.71 37.30
CA LEU A 676 1.17 5.39 35.91
C LEU A 676 -0.01 5.65 34.97
N VAL A 677 -0.76 6.73 35.23
CA VAL A 677 -1.94 7.09 34.43
C VAL A 677 -1.61 8.11 33.36
N SER A 678 -2.38 8.09 32.28
CA SER A 678 -2.29 9.10 31.23
C SER A 678 -2.77 10.46 31.69
N TYR A 679 -2.49 11.49 30.88
CA TYR A 679 -3.01 12.83 31.07
C TYR A 679 -4.55 12.87 31.16
N ASP A 680 -5.25 12.04 30.39
CA ASP A 680 -6.72 12.03 30.35
C ASP A 680 -7.31 11.61 31.71
N VAL A 681 -6.78 10.54 32.30
CA VAL A 681 -7.20 10.05 33.62
C VAL A 681 -6.73 10.99 34.73
N GLN A 682 -5.49 11.50 34.63
CA GLN A 682 -4.96 12.51 35.54
C GLN A 682 -5.88 13.73 35.62
N ARG A 683 -6.33 14.24 34.47
CA ARG A 683 -7.23 15.40 34.38
C ARG A 683 -8.56 15.11 35.07
N ILE A 684 -9.15 13.94 34.87
CA ILE A 684 -10.41 13.55 35.55
C ILE A 684 -10.20 13.52 37.07
N LEU A 685 -9.17 12.84 37.55
CA LEU A 685 -8.90 12.74 38.99
C LEU A 685 -8.59 14.11 39.63
N ALA A 686 -7.83 14.96 38.94
CA ALA A 686 -7.50 16.30 39.43
C ALA A 686 -8.73 17.22 39.42
N HIS A 687 -9.36 17.42 38.28
CA HIS A 687 -10.41 18.44 38.14
C HIS A 687 -11.75 18.01 38.73
N ASP A 688 -12.17 16.76 38.50
CA ASP A 688 -13.51 16.31 38.91
C ASP A 688 -13.50 15.85 40.38
N LEU A 689 -12.39 15.29 40.87
CA LEU A 689 -12.30 14.78 42.25
C LEU A 689 -11.39 15.59 43.16
N GLY A 690 -10.70 16.63 42.65
CA GLY A 690 -9.83 17.49 43.46
C GLY A 690 -8.55 16.79 43.97
N TRP A 691 -8.09 15.75 43.28
CA TRP A 691 -6.89 14.99 43.69
C TRP A 691 -5.61 15.79 43.41
N ARG A 692 -4.55 15.46 44.15
CA ARG A 692 -3.20 15.97 43.88
C ARG A 692 -2.51 15.08 42.86
N THR A 693 -1.70 15.69 42.00
CA THR A 693 -0.98 14.96 40.96
C THR A 693 0.51 15.32 40.96
N LEU A 694 1.34 14.38 40.52
CA LEU A 694 2.77 14.57 40.26
C LEU A 694 3.22 13.63 39.16
N SER A 695 4.28 13.99 38.46
CA SER A 695 5.00 13.11 37.53
C SER A 695 6.42 12.91 38.01
N CYS A 696 6.87 11.66 38.06
CA CYS A 696 8.26 11.29 38.32
C CYS A 696 8.69 10.07 37.49
N THR A 697 7.92 9.77 36.45
CA THR A 697 8.00 8.54 35.67
C THR A 697 7.64 8.86 34.23
N GLU A 698 8.34 8.22 33.30
CA GLU A 698 8.15 8.42 31.86
C GLU A 698 8.00 7.06 31.18
N GLU A 699 6.96 6.88 30.38
CA GLU A 699 6.77 5.72 29.52
C GLU A 699 7.71 5.85 28.31
N GLN A 700 8.57 4.84 28.07
CA GLN A 700 9.67 4.98 27.12
C GLN A 700 9.36 4.33 25.78
N ARG A 701 8.97 5.15 24.79
CA ARG A 701 8.47 4.71 23.48
C ARG A 701 9.46 4.90 22.34
N VAL A 702 9.45 3.95 21.40
CA VAL A 702 10.18 3.98 20.12
C VAL A 702 9.16 3.91 18.98
N ASP A 703 9.32 4.79 17.99
CA ASP A 703 8.61 4.70 16.73
C ASP A 703 9.41 3.85 15.73
N THR A 704 8.94 2.63 15.47
CA THR A 704 9.62 1.68 14.57
C THR A 704 9.69 2.19 13.13
N ALA A 705 8.79 3.07 12.69
CA ALA A 705 8.83 3.64 11.34
C ALA A 705 9.96 4.68 11.16
N ARG A 706 10.38 5.31 12.27
CA ARG A 706 11.47 6.30 12.31
C ARG A 706 12.81 5.70 12.73
N HIS A 707 12.78 4.50 13.33
CA HIS A 707 13.98 3.81 13.77
C HIS A 707 14.77 3.28 12.56
N GLN A 708 15.92 3.89 12.28
CA GLN A 708 16.89 3.37 11.31
C GLN A 708 17.80 2.37 12.02
N SER A 709 17.62 1.08 11.76
CA SER A 709 18.54 0.07 12.25
C SER A 709 19.78 0.00 11.34
N PRO A 710 21.00 0.13 11.85
CA PRO A 710 22.19 -0.25 11.10
C PRO A 710 22.30 -1.78 11.13
N ALA A 711 21.71 -2.44 10.13
CA ALA A 711 22.00 -3.85 9.89
C ALA A 711 23.53 -4.03 9.76
N GLY A 712 24.12 -4.90 10.58
CA GLY A 712 25.55 -5.25 10.47
C GLY A 712 26.53 -4.43 11.34
N GLY A 713 26.10 -3.85 12.46
CA GLY A 713 27.01 -3.23 13.44
C GLY A 713 28.00 -4.20 14.12
N PRO A 714 29.03 -3.71 14.84
CA PRO A 714 30.09 -4.55 15.43
C PRO A 714 29.58 -5.66 16.38
N LYS A 715 28.45 -5.44 17.06
CA LYS A 715 27.81 -6.43 17.93
C LYS A 715 27.09 -7.52 17.12
N ALA A 716 26.35 -7.16 16.07
CA ALA A 716 25.70 -8.12 15.18
C ALA A 716 26.73 -9.08 14.55
N ARG A 717 27.84 -8.54 14.02
CA ARG A 717 28.95 -9.35 13.47
C ARG A 717 29.57 -10.29 14.52
N ARG A 718 29.64 -9.87 15.78
CA ARG A 718 30.15 -10.71 16.87
C ARG A 718 29.21 -11.86 17.20
N VAL A 719 27.91 -11.55 17.35
CA VAL A 719 26.86 -12.55 17.64
C VAL A 719 26.81 -13.60 16.54
N GLU A 720 26.88 -13.17 15.28
CA GLU A 720 26.95 -14.04 14.10
C GLU A 720 28.21 -14.91 14.10
N ARG A 721 29.39 -14.31 14.32
CA ARG A 721 30.67 -15.05 14.39
C ARG A 721 30.72 -16.07 15.52
N GLU A 722 30.05 -15.79 16.65
CA GLU A 722 29.96 -16.73 17.78
C GLU A 722 28.90 -17.83 17.56
N GLY A 723 28.21 -17.84 16.41
CA GLY A 723 27.29 -18.90 15.98
C GLY A 723 25.90 -18.82 16.61
N VAL A 724 25.49 -17.65 17.11
CA VAL A 724 24.19 -17.46 17.75
C VAL A 724 23.11 -17.19 16.71
N LYS A 725 22.05 -18.00 16.72
CA LYS A 725 20.88 -17.86 15.85
C LYS A 725 19.85 -16.94 16.51
N ILE A 726 19.49 -15.86 15.83
CA ILE A 726 18.44 -14.92 16.27
C ILE A 726 17.22 -15.10 15.38
N HIS A 727 16.07 -15.36 16.00
CA HIS A 727 14.81 -15.57 15.28
C HIS A 727 13.59 -15.45 16.20
N GLU A 728 12.42 -15.34 15.59
CA GLU A 728 11.12 -15.49 16.26
C GLU A 728 10.82 -16.97 16.52
N VAL A 729 10.26 -17.28 17.69
CA VAL A 729 9.94 -18.63 18.15
C VAL A 729 8.48 -18.72 18.58
N LYS A 730 7.91 -19.92 18.53
CA LYS A 730 6.61 -20.21 19.12
C LYS A 730 6.81 -20.78 20.53
N PRO A 731 5.95 -20.45 21.50
CA PRO A 731 6.01 -21.03 22.84
C PRO A 731 5.40 -22.44 22.83
N ASP A 732 5.97 -23.37 22.07
CA ASP A 732 5.58 -24.78 22.09
C ASP A 732 6.24 -25.54 23.25
N GLU A 733 5.83 -26.80 23.46
CA GLU A 733 6.33 -27.61 24.58
C GLU A 733 7.86 -27.78 24.54
N ASP A 734 8.45 -27.92 23.35
CA ASP A 734 9.90 -28.05 23.18
C ASP A 734 10.62 -26.77 23.64
N PHE A 735 10.25 -25.63 23.07
CA PHE A 735 10.90 -24.36 23.40
C PHE A 735 10.73 -24.00 24.88
N ILE A 736 9.52 -24.19 25.43
CA ILE A 736 9.24 -23.93 26.85
C ILE A 736 10.11 -24.82 27.74
N SER A 737 10.28 -26.10 27.41
CA SER A 737 11.11 -27.03 28.20
C SER A 737 12.58 -26.61 28.25
N ARG A 738 13.10 -26.01 27.18
CA ARG A 738 14.48 -25.51 27.09
C ARG A 738 14.65 -24.11 27.71
N ALA A 739 13.64 -23.25 27.60
CA ALA A 739 13.67 -21.90 28.13
C ALA A 739 13.47 -21.83 29.66
N ASN A 740 12.61 -22.69 30.23
CA ASN A 740 12.29 -22.67 31.66
C ASN A 740 13.52 -22.81 32.57
N PRO A 741 14.45 -23.77 32.35
CA PRO A 741 15.68 -23.86 33.14
C PRO A 741 16.54 -22.59 33.08
N ALA A 742 16.62 -21.95 31.90
CA ALA A 742 17.37 -20.71 31.72
C ALA A 742 16.71 -19.53 32.45
N ILE A 743 15.37 -19.46 32.43
CA ILE A 743 14.59 -18.46 33.17
C ILE A 743 14.80 -18.63 34.69
N GLU A 744 14.73 -19.86 35.20
CA GLU A 744 14.93 -20.15 36.63
C GLU A 744 16.38 -19.90 37.07
N ALA A 745 17.36 -20.31 36.27
CA ALA A 745 18.78 -20.00 36.53
C ALA A 745 19.03 -18.48 36.54
N TRP A 746 18.36 -17.74 35.65
CA TRP A 746 18.44 -16.29 35.63
C TRP A 746 17.76 -15.65 36.84
N LYS A 747 16.59 -16.14 37.25
CA LYS A 747 15.91 -15.70 38.49
C LYS A 747 16.79 -15.94 39.72
N ALA A 748 17.40 -17.12 39.85
CA ALA A 748 18.26 -17.49 40.98
C ALA A 748 19.55 -16.65 41.07
N ASN A 749 20.07 -16.16 39.94
CA ASN A 749 21.28 -15.34 39.88
C ASN A 749 21.03 -13.83 40.09
N ARG A 750 19.78 -13.39 40.28
CA ARG A 750 19.45 -12.00 40.63
C ARG A 750 19.90 -11.72 42.06
N LYS A 751 20.65 -10.63 42.30
CA LYS A 751 21.23 -10.35 43.64
C LYS A 751 20.89 -8.96 44.19
N GLY A 752 19.67 -8.52 44.49
CA GLY A 752 19.48 -7.18 45.09
C GLY A 752 18.03 -6.69 45.03
N LYS A 753 17.72 -5.56 45.69
CA LYS A 753 16.36 -4.98 45.67
C LYS A 753 15.96 -4.65 44.23
N GLN A 754 14.87 -5.27 43.75
CA GLN A 754 14.37 -5.06 42.41
C GLN A 754 13.28 -3.99 42.44
N VAL A 755 13.19 -3.19 41.38
CA VAL A 755 12.06 -2.29 41.15
C VAL A 755 11.43 -2.65 39.82
N HIS A 756 10.25 -3.27 39.85
CA HIS A 756 9.49 -3.64 38.66
C HIS A 756 7.99 -3.75 38.94
N LEU A 757 7.18 -3.60 37.88
CA LEU A 757 5.72 -3.67 37.98
C LEU A 757 5.19 -5.11 37.83
N THR A 758 5.94 -6.01 37.17
CA THR A 758 5.38 -7.32 36.77
C THR A 758 6.29 -8.51 36.98
N GLU A 759 5.73 -9.60 37.49
CA GLU A 759 6.43 -10.88 37.66
C GLU A 759 6.91 -11.46 36.33
N VAL A 760 7.96 -12.29 36.36
CA VAL A 760 8.47 -12.94 35.13
C VAL A 760 7.68 -14.22 34.87
N ARG A 761 6.55 -14.04 34.17
CA ARG A 761 5.62 -15.10 33.75
C ARG A 761 5.43 -15.06 32.22
N PRO A 762 6.45 -15.47 31.43
CA PRO A 762 6.45 -15.29 29.98
C PRO A 762 5.32 -16.03 29.24
N TRP A 763 4.74 -17.06 29.85
CA TRP A 763 3.76 -17.94 29.19
C TRP A 763 2.29 -17.60 29.46
N VAL A 764 2.00 -16.59 30.29
CA VAL A 764 0.61 -16.08 30.47
C VAL A 764 0.18 -15.37 29.18
N ASP A 765 -1.06 -15.52 28.73
CA ASP A 765 -1.56 -14.80 27.54
C ASP A 765 -0.67 -14.93 26.28
N PRO A 766 -0.38 -16.16 25.81
CA PRO A 766 0.46 -16.36 24.63
C PRO A 766 -0.21 -15.86 23.34
N GLU A 767 -1.54 -15.73 23.31
CA GLU A 767 -2.32 -15.21 22.17
C GLU A 767 -1.88 -13.78 21.79
N HIS A 768 -1.59 -12.95 22.79
CA HIS A 768 -1.20 -11.55 22.60
C HIS A 768 0.31 -11.33 22.76
N ARG A 769 1.12 -12.40 22.65
CA ARG A 769 2.57 -12.33 22.80
C ARG A 769 3.33 -12.84 21.59
N ARG A 770 4.49 -12.24 21.35
CA ARG A 770 5.48 -12.72 20.38
C ARG A 770 6.79 -12.97 21.09
N TYR A 771 7.45 -14.06 20.74
CA TYR A 771 8.63 -14.55 21.43
C TYR A 771 9.80 -14.58 20.46
N PHE A 772 10.94 -14.06 20.89
CA PHE A 772 12.16 -14.03 20.11
C PHE A 772 13.27 -14.63 20.95
N ALA A 773 14.11 -15.46 20.34
CA ALA A 773 15.20 -16.14 21.03
C ALA A 773 16.54 -15.93 20.33
N ALA A 774 17.59 -15.86 21.13
CA ALA A 774 18.96 -16.05 20.68
C ALA A 774 19.43 -17.42 21.17
N GLU A 775 19.67 -18.35 20.24
CA GLU A 775 19.97 -19.75 20.55
C GLU A 775 21.34 -20.16 20.02
N LYS A 776 22.02 -21.01 20.79
CA LYS A 776 23.30 -21.62 20.42
C LYS A 776 23.43 -22.96 21.14
N ASP A 777 23.88 -23.98 20.41
CA ASP A 777 24.07 -25.35 20.94
C ASP A 777 22.82 -25.88 21.69
N ASP A 778 21.64 -25.68 21.08
CA ASP A 778 20.30 -26.02 21.61
C ASP A 778 19.91 -25.36 22.95
N LYS A 779 20.69 -24.37 23.40
CA LYS A 779 20.42 -23.57 24.58
C LYS A 779 19.90 -22.19 24.21
N VAL A 780 18.92 -21.72 24.99
CA VAL A 780 18.42 -20.35 24.90
C VAL A 780 19.37 -19.43 25.68
N HIS A 781 20.07 -18.54 24.97
CA HIS A 781 21.00 -17.58 25.55
C HIS A 781 20.34 -16.24 25.89
N ALA A 782 19.35 -15.81 25.10
CA ALA A 782 18.55 -14.63 25.40
C ALA A 782 17.13 -14.82 24.89
N MET A 783 16.17 -14.14 25.54
CA MET A 783 14.77 -14.15 25.12
C MET A 783 14.16 -12.75 25.21
N VAL A 784 13.47 -12.32 24.15
CA VAL A 784 12.66 -11.09 24.13
C VAL A 784 11.21 -11.48 23.93
N VAL A 785 10.32 -10.90 24.74
CA VAL A 785 8.87 -11.11 24.63
C VAL A 785 8.21 -9.77 24.37
N LEU A 786 7.50 -9.67 23.26
CA LEU A 786 6.63 -8.53 22.97
C LEU A 786 5.21 -8.85 23.41
N ALA A 787 4.56 -7.93 24.13
CA ALA A 787 3.14 -8.01 24.46
C ALA A 787 2.36 -7.01 23.61
N LYS A 788 1.23 -7.44 23.04
CA LYS A 788 0.34 -6.60 22.25
C LYS A 788 -0.45 -5.68 23.18
N LEU A 789 -0.49 -4.39 22.85
CA LEU A 789 -1.30 -3.38 23.52
C LEU A 789 -2.47 -2.98 22.60
N SER A 790 -3.27 -2.01 23.02
CA SER A 790 -4.29 -1.42 22.15
C SER A 790 -3.68 -0.88 20.84
N PRO A 791 -4.45 -0.78 19.74
CA PRO A 791 -3.97 -0.22 18.47
C PRO A 791 -3.34 1.17 18.61
N ARG A 792 -3.75 1.94 19.62
CA ARG A 792 -3.16 3.24 19.95
C ARG A 792 -1.78 3.15 20.58
N HIS A 793 -1.55 2.15 21.42
CA HIS A 793 -0.34 2.01 22.24
C HIS A 793 0.67 1.01 21.64
N GLY A 794 0.26 0.21 20.66
CA GLY A 794 1.12 -0.63 19.83
C GLY A 794 1.61 -1.89 20.54
N TRP A 795 2.91 -2.04 20.74
CA TRP A 795 3.52 -3.19 21.42
C TRP A 795 4.32 -2.76 22.65
N GLN A 796 4.53 -3.68 23.58
CA GLN A 796 5.45 -3.51 24.70
C GLN A 796 6.58 -4.52 24.59
N VAL A 797 7.84 -4.10 24.75
CA VAL A 797 8.94 -5.01 25.12
C VAL A 797 8.73 -5.40 26.58
N LYS A 798 7.96 -6.47 26.80
CA LYS A 798 7.50 -6.89 28.11
C LYS A 798 8.64 -7.48 28.94
N TRP A 799 9.42 -8.37 28.33
CA TRP A 799 10.66 -8.89 28.91
C TRP A 799 11.77 -8.92 27.87
N ALA A 800 12.97 -8.59 28.32
CA ALA A 800 14.22 -8.82 27.63
C ALA A 800 15.11 -9.55 28.64
N LEU A 801 15.33 -10.84 28.44
CA LEU A 801 16.02 -11.72 29.37
C LEU A 801 17.37 -12.11 28.78
N ASP A 802 18.44 -11.67 29.41
CA ASP A 802 19.82 -12.00 29.05
C ASP A 802 20.32 -13.09 30.01
N PHE A 803 20.37 -14.34 29.55
CA PHE A 803 20.59 -15.51 30.43
C PHE A 803 22.08 -15.70 30.78
N PRO A 804 22.41 -16.36 31.91
CA PRO A 804 23.80 -16.62 32.29
C PRO A 804 24.57 -17.35 31.17
N GLY A 805 25.71 -16.77 30.76
CA GLY A 805 26.52 -17.32 29.66
C GLY A 805 26.12 -16.84 28.27
N ALA A 806 25.24 -15.84 28.14
CA ALA A 806 24.91 -15.19 26.88
C ALA A 806 26.13 -14.53 26.21
N VAL A 807 26.16 -14.59 24.88
CA VAL A 807 27.14 -13.86 24.07
C VAL A 807 26.92 -12.36 24.26
N ASN A 808 28.00 -11.64 24.54
CA ASN A 808 27.92 -10.19 24.76
C ASN A 808 27.37 -9.48 23.51
N GLY A 809 26.25 -8.76 23.68
CA GLY A 809 25.56 -8.09 22.60
C GLY A 809 24.33 -8.84 22.06
N ALA A 810 24.12 -10.11 22.44
CA ALA A 810 23.03 -10.93 21.92
C ALA A 810 21.65 -10.35 22.22
N ILE A 811 21.43 -9.86 23.45
CA ILE A 811 20.15 -9.26 23.82
C ILE A 811 19.85 -7.97 23.05
N GLU A 812 20.85 -7.13 22.77
CA GLU A 812 20.63 -5.91 21.98
C GLU A 812 20.25 -6.23 20.53
N VAL A 813 20.95 -7.18 19.89
CA VAL A 813 20.64 -7.61 18.52
C VAL A 813 19.26 -8.28 18.47
N LEU A 814 18.89 -9.04 19.50
CA LEU A 814 17.58 -9.67 19.59
C LEU A 814 16.44 -8.64 19.77
N ILE A 815 16.65 -7.58 20.55
CA ILE A 815 15.69 -6.47 20.66
C ILE A 815 15.54 -5.74 19.32
N GLU A 816 16.65 -5.42 18.63
CA GLU A 816 16.62 -4.79 17.31
C GLU A 816 15.85 -5.65 16.30
N HIS A 817 16.09 -6.97 16.30
CA HIS A 817 15.36 -7.90 15.47
C HIS A 817 13.86 -7.90 15.81
N ALA A 818 13.49 -8.02 17.09
CA ALA A 818 12.09 -7.99 17.53
C ALA A 818 11.38 -6.69 17.11
N LEU A 819 12.05 -5.54 17.24
CA LEU A 819 11.52 -4.24 16.81
C LEU A 819 11.33 -4.15 15.29
N SER A 820 12.23 -4.75 14.50
CA SER A 820 12.10 -4.79 13.04
C SER A 820 10.92 -5.63 12.54
N CYS A 821 10.42 -6.55 13.37
CA CYS A 821 9.33 -7.45 13.07
C CYS A 821 7.94 -6.88 13.40
N VAL A 822 7.84 -5.67 13.96
CA VAL A 822 6.58 -4.99 14.30
C VAL A 822 6.53 -3.58 13.70
N THR A 823 5.32 -3.09 13.46
CA THR A 823 5.08 -1.72 12.97
C THR A 823 4.33 -0.90 14.01
N GLY A 824 4.65 0.39 14.10
CA GLY A 824 4.00 1.35 15.00
C GLY A 824 4.83 1.64 16.26
N GLN A 825 4.14 2.11 17.31
CA GLN A 825 4.77 2.45 18.59
C GLN A 825 5.13 1.19 19.36
N VAL A 826 6.34 1.14 19.90
CA VAL A 826 6.76 0.10 20.84
C VAL A 826 7.25 0.76 22.11
N THR A 827 6.76 0.32 23.26
CA THR A 827 7.20 0.84 24.55
C THR A 827 8.02 -0.16 25.36
N PHE A 828 9.01 0.32 26.10
CA PHE A 828 9.80 -0.49 27.02
C PHE A 828 9.22 -0.53 28.43
N GLY A 829 8.06 0.08 28.66
CA GLY A 829 7.49 0.27 30.00
C GLY A 829 8.05 1.51 30.69
N VAL A 830 7.38 1.92 31.77
CA VAL A 830 7.75 3.05 32.60
C VAL A 830 9.22 3.01 33.06
N GLY A 831 9.91 4.12 32.81
CA GLY A 831 11.21 4.49 33.34
C GLY A 831 11.09 5.57 34.43
N VAL A 832 12.16 5.73 35.20
CA VAL A 832 12.25 6.73 36.28
C VAL A 832 12.71 8.04 35.67
N SER A 833 11.95 9.12 35.84
CA SER A 833 12.35 10.44 35.34
C SER A 833 13.45 11.03 36.21
N GLU A 834 14.36 11.81 35.61
CA GLU A 834 15.42 12.51 36.34
C GLU A 834 14.88 13.63 37.24
N LYS A 835 13.64 14.08 36.98
CA LYS A 835 12.98 15.16 37.71
C LYS A 835 11.64 14.69 38.26
N LEU A 836 11.29 15.23 39.42
CA LEU A 836 9.91 15.18 39.92
C LEU A 836 9.25 16.50 39.50
N THR A 837 8.20 16.40 38.71
CA THR A 837 7.37 17.51 38.25
C THR A 837 6.10 17.55 39.10
N PRO A 838 5.91 18.56 39.97
CA PRO A 838 4.64 18.74 40.68
C PRO A 838 3.52 18.99 39.68
N GLY A 839 2.40 18.29 39.83
CA GLY A 839 1.20 18.48 39.02
C GLY A 839 0.15 19.34 39.72
N GLU A 840 -1.10 19.12 39.36
CA GLU A 840 -2.26 19.83 39.86
C GLU A 840 -2.42 19.70 41.39
N HIS A 841 -2.82 20.80 42.03
CA HIS A 841 -3.06 20.90 43.46
C HIS A 841 -1.85 20.56 44.36
N LEU A 842 -0.62 20.61 43.81
CA LEU A 842 0.63 20.36 44.52
C LEU A 842 1.60 21.55 44.41
N HIS A 843 1.51 22.51 45.33
CA HIS A 843 2.33 23.72 45.33
C HIS A 843 3.12 23.95 46.64
N GLY A 844 4.10 24.85 46.60
CA GLY A 844 4.79 25.38 47.78
C GLY A 844 5.74 24.39 48.48
N ILE A 845 5.73 24.41 49.82
CA ILE A 845 6.68 23.67 50.67
C ILE A 845 6.59 22.15 50.47
N ARG A 846 5.38 21.62 50.20
CA ARG A 846 5.17 20.18 49.99
C ARG A 846 5.80 19.67 48.69
N ALA A 847 5.72 20.44 47.61
CA ALA A 847 6.36 20.10 46.34
C ALA A 847 7.90 20.06 46.49
N LYS A 848 8.47 21.04 47.21
CA LYS A 848 9.92 21.10 47.49
C LYS A 848 10.40 19.92 48.36
N PHE A 849 9.60 19.52 49.36
CA PHE A 849 9.91 18.35 50.20
C PHE A 849 9.87 17.05 49.37
N LEU A 850 8.82 16.85 48.56
CA LEU A 850 8.67 15.71 47.66
C LEU A 850 9.82 15.56 46.67
N ALA A 851 10.24 16.65 46.03
CA ALA A 851 11.38 16.67 45.13
C ALA A 851 12.70 16.30 45.85
N THR A 852 12.83 16.60 47.13
CA THR A 852 14.02 16.28 47.94
C THR A 852 14.03 14.81 48.38
N THR A 853 12.88 14.30 48.84
CA THR A 853 12.69 12.88 49.17
C THR A 853 12.88 11.99 47.94
N TYR A 854 12.34 12.39 46.78
CA TYR A 854 12.51 11.67 45.53
C TYR A 854 13.97 11.58 45.07
N ARG A 855 14.74 12.68 45.14
CA ARG A 855 16.18 12.69 44.80
C ARG A 855 16.99 11.69 45.63
N SER A 856 16.77 11.66 46.94
CA SER A 856 17.44 10.73 47.85
C SER A 856 17.12 9.25 47.51
N ILE A 857 15.88 8.97 47.11
CA ILE A 857 15.44 7.62 46.72
C ILE A 857 16.04 7.19 45.38
N VAL A 858 16.02 8.06 44.36
CA VAL A 858 16.62 7.79 43.05
C VAL A 858 18.12 7.51 43.16
N GLU A 859 18.82 8.24 44.03
CA GLU A 859 20.24 8.01 44.33
C GLU A 859 20.47 6.68 45.05
N SER A 860 19.65 6.33 46.04
CA SER A 860 19.79 5.08 46.81
C SER A 860 19.51 3.80 45.99
N LEU A 861 18.66 3.89 44.96
CA LEU A 861 18.24 2.75 44.12
C LEU A 861 19.04 2.64 42.80
N GLY A 862 19.98 3.56 42.53
CA GLY A 862 20.86 3.50 41.36
C GLY A 862 20.13 3.55 40.01
N LEU A 863 18.94 4.16 39.96
CA LEU A 863 17.98 4.06 38.84
C LEU A 863 18.42 4.80 37.56
N ARG A 864 19.42 5.70 37.64
CA ARG A 864 19.97 6.44 36.49
C ARG A 864 20.56 5.55 35.37
N ARG A 865 20.98 4.31 35.68
CA ARG A 865 21.61 3.40 34.72
C ARG A 865 20.62 2.75 33.74
N LYS A 866 19.32 2.64 34.07
CA LYS A 866 18.31 1.95 33.25
C LYS A 866 17.85 2.77 32.03
N ALA A 867 17.67 4.07 32.17
CA ALA A 867 17.25 4.95 31.08
C ALA A 867 18.28 4.99 29.92
N GLY A 868 19.57 4.91 30.23
CA GLY A 868 20.65 4.93 29.24
C GLY A 868 20.79 3.65 28.38
N PHE A 869 20.12 2.54 28.73
CA PHE A 869 20.09 1.35 27.87
C PHE A 869 19.03 1.50 26.76
N ARG A 870 17.85 2.02 27.11
CA ARG A 870 16.71 2.14 26.19
C ARG A 870 16.89 3.29 25.19
N SER A 871 17.63 4.35 25.58
CA SER A 871 18.01 5.43 24.66
C SER A 871 18.84 4.95 23.46
N LYS A 872 19.52 3.80 23.56
CA LYS A 872 20.24 3.18 22.43
C LYS A 872 19.32 2.79 21.27
N PHE A 873 18.04 2.55 21.57
CA PHE A 873 17.01 2.22 20.56
C PHE A 873 16.19 3.46 20.15
N GLY A 874 16.60 4.66 20.58
CA GLY A 874 15.89 5.91 20.27
C GLY A 874 14.62 6.13 21.08
N ALA A 875 14.50 5.52 22.27
CA ALA A 875 13.32 5.67 23.11
C ALA A 875 13.18 7.09 23.66
N LEU A 876 11.99 7.68 23.54
CA LEU A 876 11.61 8.98 24.09
C LEU A 876 10.62 8.78 25.26
N GLY A 877 10.70 9.66 26.26
CA GLY A 877 9.82 9.62 27.43
C GLY A 877 8.49 10.33 27.18
N GLU A 878 7.39 9.65 27.47
CA GLU A 878 6.04 10.21 27.60
C GLU A 878 5.70 10.32 29.10
N GLU A 879 5.27 11.49 29.57
CA GLU A 879 4.97 11.68 31.00
C GLU A 879 3.77 10.82 31.44
N VAL A 880 3.91 10.15 32.59
CA VAL A 880 2.81 9.46 33.28
C VAL A 880 2.70 9.94 34.72
N TYR A 881 1.48 9.92 35.25
CA TYR A 881 1.16 10.63 36.50
C TYR A 881 0.84 9.70 37.67
N ILE A 882 1.11 10.20 38.88
CA ILE A 882 0.64 9.66 40.14
C ILE A 882 -0.37 10.63 40.73
N CYS A 883 -1.57 10.12 41.03
CA CYS A 883 -2.73 10.85 41.49
C CYS A 883 -3.21 10.29 42.82
N TYR A 884 -3.47 11.16 43.80
CA TYR A 884 -3.96 10.73 45.10
C TYR A 884 -4.88 11.77 45.78
N PRO A 885 -5.83 11.35 46.63
CA PRO A 885 -6.75 12.25 47.31
C PRO A 885 -6.04 13.32 48.17
N LYS A 886 -6.65 14.51 48.27
CA LYS A 886 -6.13 15.64 49.06
C LYS A 886 -6.01 15.32 50.57
N HIS A 887 -6.91 14.46 51.07
CA HIS A 887 -7.03 14.02 52.45
C HIS A 887 -6.77 12.51 52.55
N GLY A 888 -6.21 12.03 53.66
CA GLY A 888 -5.93 10.59 53.87
C GLY A 888 -4.55 10.10 53.43
N VAL A 889 -3.78 10.90 52.68
CA VAL A 889 -2.40 10.60 52.27
C VAL A 889 -1.41 11.61 52.88
N GLY A 890 -0.59 11.14 53.82
CA GLY A 890 0.51 11.90 54.41
C GLY A 890 1.79 11.83 53.56
N LEU A 891 2.77 12.71 53.83
CA LEU A 891 4.04 12.71 53.09
C LEU A 891 4.87 11.43 53.31
N ARG A 892 4.79 10.81 54.50
CA ARG A 892 5.44 9.52 54.78
C ARG A 892 4.77 8.36 54.06
N ASP A 893 3.47 8.46 53.79
CA ASP A 893 2.71 7.41 53.08
C ASP A 893 3.17 7.27 51.62
N LEU A 894 3.79 8.30 51.03
CA LEU A 894 4.32 8.24 49.67
C LEU A 894 5.49 7.26 49.53
N GLN A 895 6.08 6.79 50.63
CA GLN A 895 7.02 5.65 50.61
C GLN A 895 6.33 4.34 50.18
N GLN A 896 5.01 4.22 50.35
CA GLN A 896 4.24 3.04 49.93
C GLN A 896 4.19 2.88 48.41
N VAL A 897 4.26 3.99 47.65
CA VAL A 897 4.44 3.97 46.18
C VAL A 897 5.71 3.21 45.83
N ILE A 898 6.81 3.52 46.49
CA ILE A 898 8.11 2.89 46.21
C ILE A 898 8.09 1.43 46.64
N LYS A 899 7.49 1.13 47.80
CA LYS A 899 7.33 -0.24 48.30
C LYS A 899 6.49 -1.10 47.35
N PHE A 900 5.48 -0.52 46.69
CA PHE A 900 4.65 -1.24 45.71
C PHE A 900 5.43 -1.75 44.49
N PHE A 901 6.44 -0.98 44.05
CA PHE A 901 7.32 -1.39 42.97
C PHE A 901 8.52 -2.20 43.44
N GLN A 902 8.75 -2.33 44.75
CA GLN A 902 9.84 -3.14 45.29
C GLN A 902 9.44 -4.61 45.37
N ASP A 903 10.31 -5.44 44.84
CA ASP A 903 10.28 -6.90 44.98
C ASP A 903 11.17 -7.35 46.13
#